data_AF-A0A8S3TXI8-F1
#
_entry.id   AF-A0A8S3TXI8-F1
#
_cell.length_a   1.000
_cell.length_b   1.000
_cell.length_c   1.000
_cell.angle_alpha   90.00
_cell.angle_beta   90.00
_cell.angle_gamma   90.00
#
_symmetry.space_group_name_H-M   'P 1'
#
loop_
_entity.id
_entity.type
_entity.pdbx_description
1 polymer ?
#
loop_
_entity_poly.entity_id
_entity_poly.type
_entity_poly.pdbx_seq_one_letter_code
_entity_poly.pdbx_strand_id
1 'polypeptide(L)'
;MEDCEEMEHGRLEFLRITDKKVRYISHLNFLNSCIKDNVVPNGFQLKWKFNLDAKPEIIQKGKMVLHDASMKLLNLSINVCENKINETSITLNQLSNKLCDTDVDSYHKIKMEARNLLKNNKEEYDNRKKSKMKRIKENQLYSCNCNTDMVKNNFQKLSDHSGQIRDDDFIKMKVRGDGNCFYRCISLFLYGIENHHNKIRQATVKYMKEHKHRFLPLIDENFNLHMAHQSMTDGTLESWATEAEITAVSEMYEYTIFVKTKVDGAVTWIKYSPMNGAHDKERWIAIEHLHNHFNLLKFKQKKCVCKQIHLTTSNIQEQKNMVGNRKVQNDEIDWFDQTNMKDNSNKDIEPVTYRPEKEKKSVQENEVTNTSCPVINLSSKNLNTEHMSLLSKGLSFIPAQKKVNIGKVLADLTEWERRMRLKEYFYNIKEHEEVKEKSECSKTRRKNKDFTPKPGKNIWLDTYIEVVKGDVMNGLKQRKSINLTTKEENALKDILQDDDIVIRPADKGSGIVVINKEEYFKKLEEEITNNDTYSETEQNTTHQITKKVKSLVNRMKKEGSISGEMKTYLIPKHPHPAKLKGNPKIHKQNKPYRTIVNGIGTATEKIAEIAEKELDNYVINSPSYIRDTTDFLNKLSKVKQPIPKNSILFCFDVVKLYPSIPREEGIKACKIALDTRRNKEIPTNDILEMIKLVLEGNNFKLIDRDFLQNEGVAIGSKLGKNFACTYMRQWDKALEKFKEKPLFYKRFIDDGFGIWTHGEQKLKEFMDFANSINDKIKVELSNKTCKEECEVCDIERHEEKIILGDKTFNLKKNIHGCQLVNLIYGLHCEKCNHYVYVGETERSLNERIKEHLADIRHDRDTAVAEHFNQEDHCKEDITVQVLLKFDHLG
;
A
#
# COMPACT_ATOMS: atom_id res chain seq x y z
N MET A 1 22.08 7.03 1.09
CA MET A 1 21.09 5.93 1.18
C MET A 1 19.71 6.48 1.52
N GLU A 2 19.59 7.46 2.42
CA GLU A 2 18.33 8.15 2.72
C GLU A 2 17.68 8.82 1.48
N ASP A 3 18.47 9.40 0.57
CA ASP A 3 17.95 10.03 -0.66
C ASP A 3 17.30 9.05 -1.67
N CYS A 4 17.63 7.75 -1.58
CA CYS A 4 17.09 6.73 -2.50
C CYS A 4 15.74 6.19 -2.00
N GLU A 5 15.59 6.06 -0.67
CA GLU A 5 14.32 5.71 -0.02
C GLU A 5 13.29 6.85 -0.09
N GLU A 6 13.70 8.12 0.02
CA GLU A 6 12.80 9.27 -0.20
C GLU A 6 12.29 9.36 -1.65
N MET A 7 13.13 9.00 -2.64
CA MET A 7 12.73 8.95 -4.04
C MET A 7 11.76 7.80 -4.36
N GLU A 8 11.91 6.61 -3.76
CA GLU A 8 10.96 5.50 -3.90
C GLU A 8 9.63 5.77 -3.18
N HIS A 9 9.67 6.38 -2.00
CA HIS A 9 8.47 6.79 -1.26
C HIS A 9 7.69 7.88 -2.00
N GLY A 10 8.40 8.86 -2.57
CA GLY A 10 7.82 9.91 -3.43
C GLY A 10 7.24 9.36 -4.74
N ARG A 11 7.83 8.30 -5.33
CA ARG A 11 7.27 7.60 -6.49
C ARG A 11 5.98 6.84 -6.17
N LEU A 12 5.93 6.14 -5.02
CA LEU A 12 4.73 5.43 -4.55
C LEU A 12 3.60 6.40 -4.18
N GLU A 13 3.92 7.55 -3.58
CA GLU A 13 2.94 8.63 -3.33
C GLU A 13 2.45 9.29 -4.62
N PHE A 14 3.33 9.52 -5.60
CA PHE A 14 2.96 10.06 -6.91
C PHE A 14 2.09 9.09 -7.71
N LEU A 15 2.35 7.78 -7.65
CA LEU A 15 1.49 6.73 -8.20
C LEU A 15 0.11 6.74 -7.52
N ARG A 16 0.04 6.79 -6.18
CA ARG A 16 -1.23 6.92 -5.44
C ARG A 16 -2.02 8.20 -5.79
N ILE A 17 -1.33 9.31 -6.07
CA ILE A 17 -1.95 10.57 -6.52
C ILE A 17 -2.44 10.45 -7.97
N THR A 18 -1.71 9.73 -8.83
CA THR A 18 -2.07 9.48 -10.22
C THR A 18 -3.25 8.52 -10.32
N ASP A 19 -3.30 7.46 -9.52
CA ASP A 19 -4.45 6.54 -9.40
C ASP A 19 -5.69 7.28 -8.89
N LYS A 20 -5.52 8.14 -7.87
CA LYS A 20 -6.61 9.02 -7.42
C LYS A 20 -7.06 9.97 -8.53
N LYS A 21 -6.15 10.53 -9.34
CA LYS A 21 -6.49 11.39 -10.50
C LYS A 21 -7.25 10.62 -11.58
N VAL A 22 -6.87 9.37 -11.89
CA VAL A 22 -7.61 8.49 -12.82
C VAL A 22 -9.00 8.18 -12.27
N ARG A 23 -9.10 7.88 -10.97
CA ARG A 23 -10.37 7.71 -10.24
C ARG A 23 -11.26 8.96 -10.34
N TYR A 24 -10.68 10.15 -10.16
CA TYR A 24 -11.39 11.41 -10.32
C TYR A 24 -11.82 11.68 -11.76
N ILE A 25 -11.01 11.33 -12.76
CA ILE A 25 -11.37 11.46 -14.18
C ILE A 25 -12.49 10.48 -14.54
N SER A 26 -12.45 9.25 -14.02
CA SER A 26 -13.51 8.25 -14.21
C SER A 26 -14.83 8.71 -13.59
N HIS A 27 -14.79 9.20 -12.36
CA HIS A 27 -15.96 9.78 -11.68
C HIS A 27 -16.47 11.04 -12.40
N LEU A 28 -15.58 11.90 -12.90
CA LEU A 28 -15.92 13.07 -13.72
C LEU A 28 -16.54 12.65 -15.06
N ASN A 29 -16.06 11.60 -15.70
CA ASN A 29 -16.61 11.08 -16.95
C ASN A 29 -17.99 10.45 -16.74
N PHE A 30 -18.17 9.72 -15.63
CA PHE A 30 -19.48 9.20 -15.22
C PHE A 30 -20.46 10.35 -14.93
N LEU A 31 -20.03 11.36 -14.17
CA LEU A 31 -20.83 12.56 -13.91
C LEU A 31 -21.10 13.36 -15.19
N ASN A 32 -20.14 13.47 -16.11
CA ASN A 32 -20.33 14.12 -17.41
C ASN A 32 -21.30 13.34 -18.30
N SER A 33 -21.30 11.99 -18.25
CA SER A 33 -22.32 11.17 -18.91
C SER A 33 -23.68 11.41 -18.26
N CYS A 34 -23.76 11.42 -16.93
CA CYS A 34 -24.96 11.75 -16.19
C CYS A 34 -25.46 13.18 -16.50
N ILE A 35 -24.59 14.17 -16.68
CA ILE A 35 -24.94 15.55 -17.08
C ILE A 35 -25.38 15.59 -18.55
N LYS A 36 -24.67 14.92 -19.46
CA LYS A 36 -24.99 14.84 -20.89
C LYS A 36 -26.33 14.15 -21.15
N ASP A 37 -26.64 13.14 -20.35
CA ASP A 37 -27.91 12.40 -20.39
C ASP A 37 -28.97 13.05 -19.48
N ASN A 38 -28.64 14.21 -18.86
CA ASN A 38 -29.48 15.04 -18.00
C ASN A 38 -30.03 14.30 -16.77
N VAL A 39 -29.30 13.32 -16.22
CA VAL A 39 -29.62 12.45 -15.09
C VAL A 39 -28.67 12.66 -13.90
N VAL A 40 -28.88 13.72 -13.11
CA VAL A 40 -28.24 13.83 -11.78
C VAL A 40 -29.32 13.57 -10.72
N PRO A 41 -29.24 12.50 -9.90
CA PRO A 41 -30.27 12.19 -8.90
C PRO A 41 -30.31 13.21 -7.76
N ASN A 42 -31.52 13.49 -7.25
CA ASN A 42 -31.69 14.22 -5.98
C ASN A 42 -31.12 13.37 -4.83
N GLY A 43 -30.25 13.96 -4.01
CA GLY A 43 -29.67 13.27 -2.83
C GLY A 43 -28.22 12.82 -2.98
N PHE A 44 -27.53 13.13 -4.09
CA PHE A 44 -26.09 12.83 -4.24
C PHE A 44 -25.27 13.67 -3.24
N GLN A 45 -24.93 13.09 -2.08
CA GLN A 45 -24.06 13.69 -1.07
C GLN A 45 -22.67 13.04 -1.11
N LEU A 46 -21.64 13.80 -1.50
CA LEU A 46 -20.26 13.40 -1.24
C LEU A 46 -19.94 13.67 0.25
N LYS A 47 -20.07 12.66 1.11
CA LYS A 47 -19.55 12.69 2.48
C LYS A 47 -18.07 12.30 2.44
N TRP A 48 -17.19 13.19 2.90
CA TRP A 48 -15.74 12.98 2.90
C TRP A 48 -15.22 12.80 4.33
N LYS A 49 -14.60 11.65 4.62
CA LYS A 49 -13.72 11.49 5.78
C LYS A 49 -12.29 11.19 5.36
N PHE A 50 -11.36 11.86 6.04
CA PHE A 50 -9.92 11.79 5.78
C PHE A 50 -9.30 10.82 6.80
N ASN A 51 -9.06 9.56 6.42
CA ASN A 51 -8.30 8.62 7.24
C ASN A 51 -6.90 8.44 6.61
N LEU A 52 -5.95 9.27 7.03
CA LEU A 52 -4.54 9.10 6.76
C LEU A 52 -3.75 9.53 7.99
N ASP A 53 -3.08 8.58 8.65
CA ASP A 53 -2.05 8.83 9.65
C ASP A 53 -0.81 9.44 8.96
N ALA A 54 -0.86 10.73 8.65
CA ALA A 54 0.18 11.46 7.94
C ALA A 54 0.63 12.72 8.68
N LYS A 55 1.88 13.15 8.44
CA LYS A 55 2.45 14.34 9.07
C LYS A 55 1.65 15.62 8.70
N PRO A 56 1.52 16.61 9.61
CA PRO A 56 0.68 17.81 9.42
C PRO A 56 0.97 18.61 8.14
N GLU A 57 2.21 18.64 7.66
CA GLU A 57 2.59 19.37 6.44
C GLU A 57 2.06 18.74 5.15
N ILE A 58 1.95 17.40 5.10
CA ILE A 58 1.39 16.65 3.96
C ILE A 58 -0.14 16.79 3.95
N ILE A 59 -0.77 16.81 5.12
CA ILE A 59 -2.20 17.12 5.27
C ILE A 59 -2.51 18.51 4.72
N GLN A 60 -1.65 19.50 4.96
CA GLN A 60 -1.84 20.87 4.49
C GLN A 60 -1.66 21.01 2.96
N LYS A 61 -0.70 20.30 2.36
CA LYS A 61 -0.54 20.20 0.90
C LYS A 61 -1.70 19.46 0.23
N GLY A 62 -2.19 18.36 0.84
CA GLY A 62 -3.37 17.64 0.39
C GLY A 62 -4.64 18.50 0.44
N LYS A 63 -4.80 19.34 1.46
CA LYS A 63 -5.89 20.33 1.57
C LYS A 63 -5.88 21.36 0.44
N MET A 64 -4.72 21.82 0.00
CA MET A 64 -4.60 22.79 -1.10
C MET A 64 -4.92 22.18 -2.49
N VAL A 65 -4.44 20.95 -2.74
CA VAL A 65 -4.75 20.22 -3.98
C VAL A 65 -6.24 19.88 -4.07
N LEU A 66 -6.86 19.50 -2.95
CA LEU A 66 -8.30 19.25 -2.87
C LEU A 66 -9.12 20.54 -2.93
N HIS A 67 -8.63 21.66 -2.40
CA HIS A 67 -9.26 22.96 -2.57
C HIS A 67 -9.33 23.37 -4.05
N ASP A 68 -8.24 23.21 -4.80
CA ASP A 68 -8.20 23.49 -6.25
C ASP A 68 -9.16 22.57 -7.06
N ALA A 69 -9.18 21.27 -6.75
CA ALA A 69 -10.13 20.34 -7.37
C ALA A 69 -11.60 20.64 -7.00
N SER A 70 -11.85 21.03 -5.74
CA SER A 70 -13.17 21.42 -5.23
C SER A 70 -13.65 22.73 -5.87
N MET A 71 -12.77 23.70 -6.08
CA MET A 71 -13.07 24.95 -6.79
C MET A 71 -13.34 24.71 -8.28
N LYS A 72 -12.63 23.78 -8.92
CA LYS A 72 -12.90 23.38 -10.31
C LYS A 72 -14.26 22.69 -10.47
N LEU A 73 -14.64 21.83 -9.52
CA LEU A 73 -15.97 21.20 -9.47
C LEU A 73 -17.09 22.20 -9.13
N LEU A 74 -16.82 23.16 -8.23
CA LEU A 74 -17.73 24.25 -7.91
C LEU A 74 -17.97 25.15 -9.12
N ASN A 75 -16.90 25.53 -9.85
CA ASN A 75 -16.99 26.31 -11.08
C ASN A 75 -17.73 25.54 -12.19
N LEU A 76 -17.55 24.22 -12.28
CA LEU A 76 -18.36 23.39 -13.19
C LEU A 76 -19.85 23.41 -12.81
N SER A 77 -20.16 23.32 -11.51
CA SER A 77 -21.55 23.37 -11.02
C SER A 77 -22.20 24.74 -11.21
N ILE A 78 -21.41 25.82 -11.11
CA ILE A 78 -21.84 27.20 -11.39
C ILE A 78 -22.08 27.37 -12.89
N ASN A 79 -21.17 26.91 -13.75
CA ASN A 79 -21.35 26.92 -15.21
C ASN A 79 -22.58 26.11 -15.64
N VAL A 80 -22.89 24.99 -14.98
CA VAL A 80 -24.13 24.22 -15.23
C VAL A 80 -25.38 25.01 -14.80
N CYS A 81 -25.31 25.76 -13.70
CA CYS A 81 -26.41 26.63 -13.28
C CYS A 81 -26.57 27.84 -14.21
N GLU A 82 -25.47 28.46 -14.66
CA GLU A 82 -25.46 29.58 -15.61
C GLU A 82 -25.96 29.15 -16.99
N ASN A 83 -25.56 27.97 -17.46
CA ASN A 83 -26.09 27.40 -18.70
C ASN A 83 -27.59 27.09 -18.59
N LYS A 84 -28.07 26.56 -17.45
CA LYS A 84 -29.51 26.39 -17.21
C LYS A 84 -30.25 27.71 -17.13
N ILE A 85 -29.67 28.74 -16.52
CA ILE A 85 -30.26 30.10 -16.47
C ILE A 85 -30.33 30.69 -17.88
N ASN A 86 -29.28 30.52 -18.70
CA ASN A 86 -29.25 30.98 -20.08
C ASN A 86 -30.25 30.21 -20.97
N GLU A 87 -30.31 28.88 -20.87
CA GLU A 87 -31.31 28.06 -21.56
C GLU A 87 -32.74 28.43 -21.15
N THR A 88 -32.96 28.69 -19.86
CA THR A 88 -34.27 29.12 -19.34
C THR A 88 -34.62 30.53 -19.81
N SER A 89 -33.66 31.46 -19.88
CA SER A 89 -33.84 32.81 -20.46
C SER A 89 -34.15 32.76 -21.95
N ILE A 90 -33.49 31.87 -22.71
CA ILE A 90 -33.78 31.63 -24.12
C ILE A 90 -35.19 31.06 -24.28
N THR A 91 -35.59 30.11 -23.45
CA THR A 91 -36.93 29.50 -23.45
C THR A 91 -38.01 30.52 -23.06
N LEU A 92 -37.74 31.39 -22.08
CA LEU A 92 -38.61 32.50 -21.68
C LEU A 92 -38.78 33.53 -22.79
N ASN A 93 -37.70 33.89 -23.50
CA ASN A 93 -37.77 34.78 -24.66
C ASN A 93 -38.54 34.13 -25.83
N GLN A 94 -38.38 32.83 -26.06
CA GLN A 94 -39.14 32.09 -27.06
C GLN A 94 -40.64 31.98 -26.72
N LEU A 95 -40.98 31.80 -25.43
CA LEU A 95 -42.36 31.82 -24.95
C LEU A 95 -42.95 33.24 -24.99
N SER A 96 -42.17 34.26 -24.65
CA SER A 96 -42.53 35.69 -24.77
C SER A 96 -42.80 36.09 -26.23
N ASN A 97 -42.07 35.54 -27.18
CA ASN A 97 -42.30 35.81 -28.61
C ASN A 97 -43.54 35.07 -29.16
N LYS A 98 -43.95 33.95 -28.55
CA LYS A 98 -45.21 33.23 -28.87
C LYS A 98 -46.46 33.91 -28.28
N LEU A 99 -46.27 34.80 -27.31
CA LEU A 99 -47.35 35.55 -26.63
C LEU A 99 -47.88 36.74 -27.46
N CYS A 100 -47.28 37.07 -28.60
CA CYS A 100 -47.71 38.21 -29.41
C CYS A 100 -49.03 37.98 -30.18
N ASP A 101 -49.51 36.74 -30.36
CA ASP A 101 -50.68 36.43 -31.21
C ASP A 101 -51.65 35.35 -30.64
N THR A 102 -51.77 35.18 -29.31
CA THR A 102 -52.59 34.10 -28.71
C THR A 102 -53.76 34.59 -27.84
N ASP A 103 -54.84 33.79 -27.81
CA ASP A 103 -56.08 34.09 -27.05
C ASP A 103 -55.87 34.13 -25.52
N VAL A 104 -56.83 34.72 -24.81
CA VAL A 104 -56.76 35.03 -23.37
C VAL A 104 -56.61 33.77 -22.49
N ASP A 105 -57.18 32.64 -22.89
CA ASP A 105 -57.11 31.39 -22.13
C ASP A 105 -55.74 30.72 -22.29
N SER A 106 -55.17 30.79 -23.49
CA SER A 106 -53.81 30.34 -23.80
C SER A 106 -52.75 31.21 -23.12
N TYR A 107 -52.98 32.53 -23.05
CA TYR A 107 -52.13 33.49 -22.31
C TYR A 107 -52.04 33.14 -20.82
N HIS A 108 -53.17 32.83 -20.18
CA HIS A 108 -53.21 32.48 -18.77
C HIS A 108 -52.48 31.18 -18.45
N LYS A 109 -52.56 30.19 -19.34
CA LYS A 109 -51.88 28.90 -19.20
C LYS A 109 -50.35 29.04 -19.30
N ILE A 110 -49.87 29.78 -20.30
CA ILE A 110 -48.44 30.06 -20.52
C ILE A 110 -47.86 30.90 -19.38
N LYS A 111 -48.62 31.89 -18.86
CA LYS A 111 -48.24 32.72 -17.71
C LYS A 111 -48.14 31.91 -16.41
N MET A 112 -48.96 30.87 -16.25
CA MET A 112 -48.94 29.99 -15.08
C MET A 112 -47.74 29.03 -15.12
N GLU A 113 -47.41 28.47 -16.30
CA GLU A 113 -46.21 27.67 -16.51
C GLU A 113 -44.93 28.48 -16.28
N ALA A 114 -44.84 29.71 -16.80
CA ALA A 114 -43.70 30.59 -16.58
C ALA A 114 -43.51 30.95 -15.09
N ARG A 115 -44.61 31.17 -14.34
CA ARG A 115 -44.55 31.41 -12.89
C ARG A 115 -44.12 30.19 -12.09
N ASN A 116 -44.57 28.99 -12.45
CA ASN A 116 -44.17 27.75 -11.76
C ASN A 116 -42.68 27.41 -12.01
N LEU A 117 -42.18 27.65 -13.23
CA LEU A 117 -40.75 27.51 -13.54
C LEU A 117 -39.87 28.48 -12.75
N LEU A 118 -40.30 29.74 -12.61
CA LEU A 118 -39.61 30.75 -11.78
C LEU A 118 -39.64 30.42 -10.29
N LYS A 119 -40.76 29.89 -9.78
CA LYS A 119 -40.94 29.54 -8.36
C LYS A 119 -40.07 28.35 -7.95
N ASN A 120 -40.06 27.29 -8.75
CA ASN A 120 -39.28 26.07 -8.47
C ASN A 120 -37.76 26.32 -8.52
N ASN A 121 -37.29 27.13 -9.47
CA ASN A 121 -35.87 27.45 -9.59
C ASN A 121 -35.36 28.40 -8.49
N LYS A 122 -36.20 29.32 -8.01
CA LYS A 122 -35.86 30.24 -6.91
C LYS A 122 -35.81 29.51 -5.57
N GLU A 123 -36.74 28.58 -5.31
CA GLU A 123 -36.69 27.70 -4.13
C GLU A 123 -35.48 26.75 -4.14
N GLU A 124 -35.10 26.18 -5.29
CA GLU A 124 -33.92 25.32 -5.39
C GLU A 124 -32.61 26.11 -5.14
N TYR A 125 -32.52 27.34 -5.66
CA TYR A 125 -31.38 28.24 -5.41
C TYR A 125 -31.30 28.68 -3.94
N ASP A 126 -32.41 29.08 -3.32
CA ASP A 126 -32.45 29.55 -1.93
C ASP A 126 -32.24 28.40 -0.92
N ASN A 127 -32.71 27.19 -1.22
CA ASN A 127 -32.46 25.99 -0.41
C ASN A 127 -30.99 25.54 -0.47
N ARG A 128 -30.35 25.66 -1.64
CA ARG A 128 -28.91 25.43 -1.79
C ARG A 128 -28.09 26.53 -1.11
N LYS A 129 -28.53 27.79 -1.12
CA LYS A 129 -27.91 28.92 -0.39
C LYS A 129 -28.03 28.79 1.14
N LYS A 130 -29.18 28.36 1.67
CA LYS A 130 -29.39 28.06 3.10
C LYS A 130 -28.53 26.89 3.58
N SER A 131 -28.44 25.81 2.79
CA SER A 131 -27.56 24.66 3.06
C SER A 131 -26.08 25.03 3.03
N LYS A 132 -25.70 26.00 2.17
CA LYS A 132 -24.36 26.60 2.08
C LYS A 132 -24.00 27.43 3.33
N MET A 133 -24.95 28.20 3.87
CA MET A 133 -24.73 29.01 5.09
C MET A 133 -24.58 28.15 6.36
N LYS A 134 -25.30 27.02 6.41
CA LYS A 134 -25.22 26.06 7.53
C LYS A 134 -23.86 25.34 7.59
N ARG A 135 -23.34 24.91 6.43
CA ARG A 135 -22.01 24.27 6.32
C ARG A 135 -20.82 25.23 6.50
N ILE A 136 -20.97 26.51 6.18
CA ILE A 136 -19.95 27.54 6.48
C ILE A 136 -19.85 27.78 7.99
N LYS A 137 -20.97 27.78 8.72
CA LYS A 137 -20.98 27.88 10.19
C LYS A 137 -20.44 26.62 10.89
N GLU A 138 -20.68 25.43 10.33
CA GLU A 138 -20.15 24.16 10.88
C GLU A 138 -18.65 23.97 10.61
N ASN A 139 -18.10 24.46 9.48
CA ASN A 139 -16.65 24.48 9.23
C ASN A 139 -15.91 25.66 9.89
N GLN A 140 -16.62 26.64 10.47
CA GLN A 140 -16.04 27.67 11.33
C GLN A 140 -15.66 27.16 12.72
N LEU A 141 -16.02 25.92 13.11
CA LEU A 141 -15.57 25.31 14.36
C LEU A 141 -14.08 24.92 14.39
N TYR A 142 -13.34 25.07 13.28
CA TYR A 142 -11.89 24.84 13.24
C TYR A 142 -11.05 26.05 12.85
N SER A 143 -11.64 27.25 12.79
CA SER A 143 -10.91 28.50 12.69
C SER A 143 -11.45 29.49 13.71
N CYS A 144 -10.67 29.81 14.73
CA CYS A 144 -10.90 31.06 15.45
C CYS A 144 -10.90 32.22 14.44
N ASN A 145 -11.93 33.08 14.46
CA ASN A 145 -12.05 34.28 13.62
C ASN A 145 -10.84 35.24 13.72
N CYS A 146 -9.98 35.06 14.72
CA CYS A 146 -8.74 35.80 14.90
C CYS A 146 -7.73 35.69 13.74
N ASN A 147 -7.79 34.66 12.89
CA ASN A 147 -6.84 34.52 11.77
C ASN A 147 -7.29 35.32 10.52
N THR A 148 -8.60 35.42 10.27
CA THR A 148 -9.18 36.16 9.13
C THR A 148 -9.10 37.66 9.34
N ASP A 149 -9.36 38.12 10.57
CA ASP A 149 -9.21 39.54 10.94
C ASP A 149 -7.73 39.97 10.92
N MET A 150 -6.80 39.08 11.29
CA MET A 150 -5.36 39.34 11.21
C MET A 150 -4.87 39.46 9.76
N VAL A 151 -5.34 38.62 8.84
CA VAL A 151 -4.99 38.69 7.41
C VAL A 151 -5.51 39.99 6.78
N LYS A 152 -6.74 40.41 7.11
CA LYS A 152 -7.33 41.68 6.67
C LYS A 152 -6.59 42.89 7.24
N ASN A 153 -6.27 42.87 8.53
CA ASN A 153 -5.50 43.93 9.18
C ASN A 153 -4.08 44.05 8.63
N ASN A 154 -3.43 42.94 8.28
CA ASN A 154 -2.10 42.95 7.70
C ASN A 154 -2.09 43.44 6.23
N PHE A 155 -3.11 43.11 5.44
CA PHE A 155 -3.30 43.68 4.10
C PHE A 155 -3.49 45.21 4.14
N GLN A 156 -4.30 45.69 5.09
CA GLN A 156 -4.54 47.12 5.30
C GLN A 156 -3.24 47.84 5.69
N LYS A 157 -2.46 47.27 6.62
CA LYS A 157 -1.14 47.81 7.01
C LYS A 157 -0.10 47.86 5.87
N LEU A 158 -0.11 46.88 4.96
CA LEU A 158 0.77 46.89 3.77
C LEU A 158 0.28 47.87 2.69
N SER A 159 -1.04 48.08 2.60
CA SER A 159 -1.66 48.96 1.60
C SER A 159 -1.59 50.44 1.95
N ASP A 160 -1.60 50.81 3.23
CA ASP A 160 -1.72 52.21 3.68
C ASP A 160 -0.37 52.94 3.83
N HIS A 161 0.75 52.29 3.48
CA HIS A 161 2.14 52.81 3.58
C HIS A 161 2.52 53.44 4.94
N SER A 162 1.77 53.11 6.00
CA SER A 162 1.72 53.87 7.27
C SER A 162 2.90 53.60 8.23
N GLY A 163 3.96 52.94 7.79
CA GLY A 163 5.17 52.70 8.59
C GLY A 163 5.00 51.77 9.81
N GLN A 164 3.85 51.08 9.96
CA GLN A 164 3.53 50.28 11.14
C GLN A 164 3.99 48.80 11.09
N ILE A 165 4.67 48.36 10.04
CA ILE A 165 5.12 46.97 9.89
C ILE A 165 6.63 46.90 10.14
N ARG A 166 7.05 46.10 11.11
CA ARG A 166 8.47 45.88 11.44
C ARG A 166 8.99 44.65 10.72
N ASP A 167 10.27 44.64 10.37
CA ASP A 167 10.92 43.48 9.73
C ASP A 167 10.75 42.18 10.54
N ASP A 168 10.69 42.31 11.86
CA ASP A 168 10.47 41.19 12.79
C ASP A 168 9.08 40.58 12.73
N ASP A 169 8.11 41.20 12.04
CA ASP A 169 6.76 40.65 11.90
C ASP A 169 6.70 39.52 10.84
N PHE A 170 7.75 39.36 10.04
CA PHE A 170 7.86 38.32 9.00
C PHE A 170 8.88 37.23 9.33
N ILE A 171 8.58 36.04 8.84
CA ILE A 171 9.50 34.92 8.65
C ILE A 171 9.91 34.95 7.19
N LYS A 172 11.21 35.13 6.95
CA LYS A 172 11.79 35.08 5.62
C LYS A 172 12.03 33.63 5.21
N MET A 173 11.38 33.20 4.13
CA MET A 173 11.61 31.91 3.51
C MET A 173 12.63 32.08 2.40
N LYS A 174 13.82 31.50 2.60
CA LYS A 174 14.90 31.55 1.61
C LYS A 174 14.56 30.64 0.42
N VAL A 175 14.68 31.15 -0.79
CA VAL A 175 14.53 30.36 -2.04
C VAL A 175 15.86 30.33 -2.80
N ARG A 176 16.01 29.39 -3.73
CA ARG A 176 17.26 29.25 -4.49
C ARG A 176 17.55 30.50 -5.36
N GLY A 177 18.79 30.99 -5.30
CA GLY A 177 19.27 32.14 -6.07
C GLY A 177 19.89 31.75 -7.41
N ASP A 178 19.07 31.35 -8.38
CA ASP A 178 19.46 30.82 -9.69
C ASP A 178 18.74 31.55 -10.85
N GLY A 179 18.53 32.86 -10.72
CA GLY A 179 17.76 33.66 -11.68
C GLY A 179 16.26 33.32 -11.75
N ASN A 180 15.79 32.26 -11.09
CA ASN A 180 14.39 31.84 -11.03
C ASN A 180 13.67 32.23 -9.73
N CYS A 181 14.38 32.92 -8.83
CA CYS A 181 13.93 33.18 -7.46
C CYS A 181 12.53 33.79 -7.35
N PHE A 182 12.12 34.70 -8.25
CA PHE A 182 10.75 35.21 -8.29
C PHE A 182 9.72 34.10 -8.51
N TYR A 183 9.86 33.33 -9.59
CA TYR A 183 8.96 32.22 -9.92
C TYR A 183 9.01 31.10 -8.86
N ARG A 184 10.15 30.92 -8.19
CA ARG A 184 10.29 30.02 -7.03
C ARG A 184 9.53 30.52 -5.81
N CYS A 185 9.53 31.83 -5.52
CA CYS A 185 8.69 32.43 -4.48
C CYS A 185 7.21 32.19 -4.75
N ILE A 186 6.76 32.40 -6.00
CA ILE A 186 5.38 32.16 -6.41
C ILE A 186 5.05 30.67 -6.34
N SER A 187 5.96 29.80 -6.78
CA SER A 187 5.81 28.35 -6.66
C SER A 187 5.69 27.90 -5.21
N LEU A 188 6.54 28.44 -4.34
CA LEU A 188 6.56 28.13 -2.92
C LEU A 188 5.29 28.64 -2.22
N PHE A 189 4.77 29.81 -2.62
CA PHE A 189 3.52 30.34 -2.10
C PHE A 189 2.30 29.53 -2.56
N LEU A 190 2.16 29.28 -3.87
CA LEU A 190 0.99 28.60 -4.44
C LEU A 190 0.99 27.09 -4.20
N TYR A 191 2.16 26.46 -4.20
CA TYR A 191 2.29 25.00 -4.20
C TYR A 191 3.09 24.43 -3.02
N GLY A 192 3.68 25.28 -2.16
CA GLY A 192 4.46 24.83 -1.01
C GLY A 192 5.77 24.11 -1.37
N ILE A 193 6.22 24.22 -2.62
CA ILE A 193 7.49 23.68 -3.16
C ILE A 193 8.04 24.63 -4.23
N GLU A 194 9.36 24.69 -4.42
CA GLU A 194 10.00 25.58 -5.41
C GLU A 194 9.98 25.00 -6.84
N ASN A 195 9.79 23.68 -7.00
CA ASN A 195 10.05 22.93 -8.24
C ASN A 195 9.09 23.22 -9.41
N HIS A 196 8.00 23.96 -9.19
CA HIS A 196 7.07 24.34 -10.27
C HIS A 196 7.39 25.71 -10.91
N HIS A 197 8.49 26.36 -10.52
CA HIS A 197 8.90 27.68 -11.02
C HIS A 197 8.92 27.77 -12.57
N ASN A 198 9.41 26.73 -13.27
CA ASN A 198 9.48 26.74 -14.74
C ASN A 198 8.08 26.75 -15.39
N LYS A 199 7.10 26.04 -14.81
CA LYS A 199 5.72 26.05 -15.32
C LYS A 199 5.07 27.41 -15.14
N ILE A 200 5.29 28.06 -13.99
CA ILE A 200 4.79 29.40 -13.72
C ILE A 200 5.43 30.38 -14.70
N ARG A 201 6.75 30.33 -14.89
CA ARG A 201 7.49 31.16 -15.86
C ARG A 201 6.96 31.01 -17.29
N GLN A 202 6.77 29.78 -17.76
CA GLN A 202 6.21 29.53 -19.10
C GLN A 202 4.77 30.06 -19.24
N ALA A 203 3.95 29.92 -18.19
CA ALA A 203 2.61 30.49 -18.17
C ALA A 203 2.64 32.02 -18.20
N THR A 204 3.54 32.65 -17.44
CA THR A 204 3.75 34.11 -17.44
C THR A 204 4.16 34.60 -18.83
N VAL A 205 5.13 33.95 -19.48
CA VAL A 205 5.55 34.34 -20.84
C VAL A 205 4.41 34.15 -21.85
N LYS A 206 3.64 33.07 -21.75
CA LYS A 206 2.48 32.85 -22.60
C LYS A 206 1.44 33.96 -22.41
N TYR A 207 1.10 34.28 -21.17
CA TYR A 207 0.15 35.34 -20.83
C TYR A 207 0.61 36.70 -21.36
N MET A 208 1.89 37.04 -21.20
CA MET A 208 2.45 38.28 -21.70
C MET A 208 2.42 38.36 -23.23
N LYS A 209 2.69 37.25 -23.94
CA LYS A 209 2.56 37.18 -25.41
C LYS A 209 1.12 37.38 -25.87
N GLU A 210 0.15 36.76 -25.19
CA GLU A 210 -1.27 36.89 -25.48
C GLU A 210 -1.79 38.31 -25.21
N HIS A 211 -1.17 39.02 -24.26
CA HIS A 211 -1.50 40.39 -23.90
C HIS A 211 -0.38 41.38 -24.29
N LYS A 212 0.23 41.20 -25.46
CA LYS A 212 1.42 41.96 -25.89
C LYS A 212 1.24 43.48 -25.74
N HIS A 213 0.09 44.03 -26.12
CA HIS A 213 -0.18 45.47 -26.02
C HIS A 213 -0.14 46.00 -24.56
N ARG A 214 -0.41 45.16 -23.57
CA ARG A 214 -0.40 45.51 -22.13
C ARG A 214 1.02 45.58 -21.56
N PHE A 215 1.91 44.70 -22.04
CA PHE A 215 3.26 44.53 -21.48
C PHE A 215 4.36 45.16 -22.33
N LEU A 216 4.09 45.42 -23.61
CA LEU A 216 5.04 46.09 -24.51
C LEU A 216 5.57 47.43 -23.96
N PRO A 217 4.77 48.29 -23.30
CA PRO A 217 5.28 49.53 -22.72
C PRO A 217 6.14 49.36 -21.45
N LEU A 218 6.14 48.16 -20.84
CA LEU A 218 6.87 47.85 -19.61
C LEU A 218 8.21 47.15 -19.87
N ILE A 219 8.56 46.94 -21.15
CA ILE A 219 9.76 46.21 -21.57
C ILE A 219 10.57 47.14 -22.47
N ASP A 220 11.74 47.56 -21.98
CA ASP A 220 12.61 48.52 -22.68
C ASP A 220 13.34 47.91 -23.90
N GLU A 221 13.45 46.58 -23.97
CA GLU A 221 14.10 45.86 -25.07
C GLU A 221 13.10 45.30 -26.09
N ASN A 222 13.60 44.66 -27.16
CA ASN A 222 12.73 44.03 -28.15
C ASN A 222 11.84 42.97 -27.48
N PHE A 223 10.51 43.19 -27.49
CA PHE A 223 9.54 42.33 -26.83
C PHE A 223 9.68 40.84 -27.16
N ASN A 224 9.91 40.51 -28.43
CA ASN A 224 10.04 39.10 -28.83
C ASN A 224 11.35 38.50 -28.31
N LEU A 225 12.42 39.29 -28.24
CA LEU A 225 13.70 38.90 -27.67
C LEU A 225 13.59 38.72 -26.15
N HIS A 226 12.96 39.66 -25.46
CA HIS A 226 12.66 39.58 -24.02
C HIS A 226 11.88 38.31 -23.66
N MET A 227 10.83 38.01 -24.44
CA MET A 227 10.04 36.79 -24.26
C MET A 227 10.81 35.52 -24.56
N ALA A 228 11.74 35.54 -25.53
CA ALA A 228 12.63 34.41 -25.82
C ALA A 228 13.60 34.19 -24.66
N HIS A 229 14.23 35.25 -24.14
CA HIS A 229 15.12 35.18 -22.98
C HIS A 229 14.40 34.65 -21.74
N GLN A 230 13.21 35.17 -21.42
CA GLN A 230 12.38 34.68 -20.31
C GLN A 230 11.91 33.23 -20.50
N SER A 231 11.74 32.76 -21.74
CA SER A 231 11.36 31.36 -22.03
C SER A 231 12.53 30.37 -21.95
N MET A 232 13.75 30.84 -22.27
CA MET A 232 14.91 29.98 -22.50
C MET A 232 15.93 29.97 -21.36
N THR A 233 15.81 30.87 -20.37
CA THR A 233 16.73 30.90 -19.24
C THR A 233 16.58 29.68 -18.33
N ASP A 234 17.69 28.95 -18.17
CA ASP A 234 17.87 27.83 -17.23
C ASP A 234 18.43 28.28 -15.87
N GLY A 235 18.63 29.59 -15.70
CA GLY A 235 19.29 30.20 -14.54
C GLY A 235 20.75 30.59 -14.75
N THR A 236 21.32 30.38 -15.95
CA THR A 236 22.69 30.81 -16.31
C THR A 236 22.75 32.16 -17.03
N LEU A 237 21.63 32.61 -17.61
CA LEU A 237 21.47 33.95 -18.20
C LEU A 237 20.79 34.87 -17.18
N GLU A 238 21.37 36.07 -16.96
CA GLU A 238 20.91 37.12 -16.03
C GLU A 238 19.57 37.77 -16.44
N SER A 239 18.52 36.98 -16.62
CA SER A 239 17.16 37.43 -16.91
C SER A 239 16.31 37.31 -15.64
N TRP A 240 16.24 38.42 -14.90
CA TRP A 240 15.44 38.52 -13.67
C TRP A 240 13.99 38.91 -13.99
N ALA A 241 13.09 38.63 -13.05
CA ALA A 241 11.72 39.13 -13.14
C ALA A 241 11.72 40.62 -12.81
N THR A 242 11.18 41.41 -13.74
CA THR A 242 11.01 42.86 -13.63
C THR A 242 9.55 43.19 -13.31
N GLU A 243 9.21 44.47 -13.33
CA GLU A 243 7.84 44.95 -13.17
C GLU A 243 6.86 44.26 -14.15
N ALA A 244 7.29 43.95 -15.38
CA ALA A 244 6.45 43.31 -16.38
C ALA A 244 6.02 41.89 -15.96
N GLU A 245 6.96 41.05 -15.51
CA GLU A 245 6.67 39.69 -15.03
C GLU A 245 5.85 39.69 -13.74
N ILE A 246 6.14 40.60 -12.81
CA ILE A 246 5.43 40.69 -11.52
C ILE A 246 3.97 41.09 -11.77
N THR A 247 3.76 42.06 -12.65
CA THR A 247 2.43 42.50 -13.08
C THR A 247 1.66 41.39 -13.78
N ALA A 248 2.31 40.67 -14.70
CA ALA A 248 1.71 39.54 -15.40
C ALA A 248 1.27 38.43 -14.44
N VAL A 249 2.09 38.08 -13.44
CA VAL A 249 1.71 37.09 -12.42
C VAL A 249 0.58 37.60 -11.53
N SER A 250 0.59 38.88 -11.14
CA SER A 250 -0.48 39.49 -10.34
C SER A 250 -1.83 39.43 -11.07
N GLU A 251 -1.85 39.75 -12.37
CA GLU A 251 -3.04 39.68 -13.22
C GLU A 251 -3.48 38.22 -13.48
N MET A 252 -2.55 37.34 -13.86
CA MET A 252 -2.84 35.95 -14.23
C MET A 252 -3.42 35.12 -13.08
N TYR A 253 -3.00 35.39 -11.83
CA TYR A 253 -3.49 34.67 -10.66
C TYR A 253 -4.51 35.45 -9.82
N GLU A 254 -4.81 36.71 -10.17
CA GLU A 254 -5.67 37.61 -9.39
C GLU A 254 -5.22 37.80 -7.93
N TYR A 255 -3.91 37.91 -7.71
CA TYR A 255 -3.31 38.21 -6.39
C TYR A 255 -2.65 39.58 -6.38
N THR A 256 -2.83 40.33 -5.30
CA THR A 256 -1.99 41.51 -5.04
C THR A 256 -0.59 41.06 -4.58
N ILE A 257 0.47 41.51 -5.25
CA ILE A 257 1.85 41.19 -4.86
C ILE A 257 2.50 42.44 -4.24
N PHE A 258 2.90 42.32 -2.98
CA PHE A 258 3.68 43.32 -2.26
C PHE A 258 5.16 42.96 -2.33
N VAL A 259 5.97 43.86 -2.88
CA VAL A 259 7.42 43.69 -3.02
C VAL A 259 8.12 44.67 -2.09
N LYS A 260 8.77 44.16 -1.05
CA LYS A 260 9.67 44.95 -0.20
C LYS A 260 11.01 45.11 -0.91
N THR A 261 11.44 46.34 -1.16
CA THR A 261 12.71 46.64 -1.82
C THR A 261 13.42 47.79 -1.11
N LYS A 262 14.67 48.08 -1.49
CA LYS A 262 15.41 49.27 -1.02
C LYS A 262 15.60 50.24 -2.17
N VAL A 263 15.18 51.49 -1.98
CA VAL A 263 15.39 52.61 -2.91
C VAL A 263 16.12 53.70 -2.14
N ASP A 264 17.29 54.13 -2.63
CA ASP A 264 18.13 55.17 -2.02
C ASP A 264 18.44 54.96 -0.52
N GLY A 265 18.64 53.71 -0.12
CA GLY A 265 18.93 53.33 1.27
C GLY A 265 17.71 53.20 2.18
N ALA A 266 16.52 53.63 1.74
CA ALA A 266 15.25 53.47 2.45
C ALA A 266 14.50 52.20 2.01
N VAL A 267 13.87 51.51 2.96
CA VAL A 267 13.03 50.33 2.68
C VAL A 267 11.65 50.79 2.23
N THR A 268 11.20 50.33 1.07
CA THR A 268 9.89 50.67 0.48
C THR A 268 9.11 49.41 0.10
N TRP A 269 7.79 49.53 0.06
CA TRP A 269 6.88 48.46 -0.36
C TRP A 269 6.16 48.87 -1.64
N ILE A 270 6.37 48.12 -2.71
CA ILE A 270 5.71 48.32 -4.00
C ILE A 270 4.54 47.34 -4.11
N LYS A 271 3.37 47.83 -4.54
CA LYS A 271 2.15 47.04 -4.68
C LYS A 271 1.81 46.83 -6.15
N TYR A 272 1.76 45.58 -6.58
CA TYR A 272 1.26 45.17 -7.89
C TYR A 272 -0.12 44.55 -7.71
N SER A 273 -1.12 45.02 -8.46
CA SER A 273 -2.51 44.57 -8.35
C SER A 273 -3.11 44.24 -9.72
N PRO A 274 -4.06 43.29 -9.80
CA PRO A 274 -4.73 42.96 -11.05
C PRO A 274 -5.60 44.12 -11.57
N MET A 275 -5.79 44.22 -12.90
CA MET A 275 -6.48 45.35 -13.57
C MET A 275 -7.91 45.63 -13.08
N ASN A 276 -8.65 44.62 -12.63
CA ASN A 276 -10.02 44.78 -12.11
C ASN A 276 -10.07 45.15 -10.61
N GLY A 277 -8.90 45.41 -10.00
CA GLY A 277 -8.73 45.46 -8.55
C GLY A 277 -8.85 44.06 -7.95
N ALA A 278 -8.05 43.76 -6.92
CA ALA A 278 -8.27 42.52 -6.18
C ALA A 278 -9.64 42.61 -5.49
N HIS A 279 -10.62 41.83 -5.95
CA HIS A 279 -11.97 41.80 -5.36
C HIS A 279 -11.98 41.32 -3.89
N ASP A 280 -10.83 40.86 -3.37
CA ASP A 280 -10.73 40.22 -2.06
C ASP A 280 -9.48 40.66 -1.29
N LYS A 281 -9.67 41.30 -0.13
CA LYS A 281 -8.59 41.72 0.81
C LYS A 281 -7.82 40.53 1.40
N GLU A 282 -8.24 39.30 1.09
CA GLU A 282 -7.62 38.05 1.54
C GLU A 282 -6.63 37.46 0.52
N ARG A 283 -6.51 38.01 -0.70
CA ARG A 283 -5.65 37.47 -1.78
C ARG A 283 -4.43 38.33 -2.06
N TRP A 284 -3.38 38.12 -1.28
CA TRP A 284 -2.10 38.81 -1.49
C TRP A 284 -0.87 37.98 -1.13
N ILE A 285 0.28 38.36 -1.69
CA ILE A 285 1.60 37.74 -1.47
C ILE A 285 2.57 38.85 -1.06
N ALA A 286 3.44 38.59 -0.07
CA ALA A 286 4.57 39.48 0.23
C ALA A 286 5.89 38.79 -0.11
N ILE A 287 6.74 39.49 -0.86
CA ILE A 287 8.09 39.05 -1.21
C ILE A 287 9.10 40.17 -0.93
N GLU A 288 10.32 39.79 -0.61
CA GLU A 288 11.45 40.72 -0.45
C GLU A 288 12.37 40.63 -1.66
N HIS A 289 12.68 41.77 -2.26
CA HIS A 289 13.66 41.92 -3.31
C HIS A 289 14.96 42.48 -2.74
N LEU A 290 16.03 41.71 -2.82
CA LEU A 290 17.39 42.09 -2.42
C LEU A 290 18.30 42.02 -3.63
N HIS A 291 18.68 43.19 -4.16
CA HIS A 291 19.48 43.31 -5.38
C HIS A 291 18.85 42.56 -6.56
N ASN A 292 19.33 41.35 -6.88
CA ASN A 292 18.86 40.52 -7.99
C ASN A 292 18.21 39.20 -7.50
N HIS A 293 17.71 39.18 -6.27
CA HIS A 293 17.17 37.98 -5.64
C HIS A 293 15.90 38.23 -4.83
N PHE A 294 14.90 37.38 -5.02
CA PHE A 294 13.62 37.41 -4.29
C PHE A 294 13.57 36.37 -3.19
N ASN A 295 12.91 36.69 -2.08
CA ASN A 295 12.54 35.74 -1.02
C ASN A 295 11.07 35.89 -0.64
N LEU A 296 10.43 34.81 -0.21
CA LEU A 296 9.04 34.84 0.23
C LEU A 296 8.96 35.31 1.69
N LEU A 297 8.05 36.24 1.99
CA LEU A 297 7.81 36.73 3.35
C LEU A 297 6.48 36.18 3.88
N LYS A 298 6.52 35.54 5.06
CA LYS A 298 5.34 34.99 5.73
C LYS A 298 5.18 35.61 7.12
N PHE A 299 4.00 36.13 7.47
CA PHE A 299 3.80 36.71 8.80
C PHE A 299 4.01 35.69 9.94
N LYS A 300 4.68 36.11 11.02
CA LYS A 300 4.77 35.34 12.27
C LYS A 300 3.39 35.25 12.91
N GLN A 301 2.84 34.04 13.01
CA GLN A 301 1.57 33.82 13.72
C GLN A 301 1.79 33.91 15.24
N LYS A 302 1.11 34.84 15.94
CA LYS A 302 1.01 34.79 17.40
C LYS A 302 0.03 33.68 17.80
N LYS A 303 0.40 32.86 18.79
CA LYS A 303 -0.41 31.74 19.28
C LYS A 303 -1.74 32.25 19.87
N CYS A 304 -2.89 31.76 19.37
CA CYS A 304 -4.21 32.03 19.96
C CYS A 304 -4.45 31.17 21.21
N VAL A 305 -4.96 31.80 22.28
CA VAL A 305 -5.32 31.15 23.57
C VAL A 305 -6.52 30.18 23.43
N CYS A 306 -7.33 30.34 22.38
CA CYS A 306 -8.52 29.55 22.08
C CYS A 306 -8.29 28.05 21.82
N LYS A 307 -7.04 27.58 21.61
CA LYS A 307 -6.74 26.16 21.32
C LYS A 307 -6.56 25.27 22.55
N GLN A 308 -6.60 25.81 23.77
CA GLN A 308 -6.39 25.02 24.99
C GLN A 308 -7.67 24.43 25.63
N ILE A 309 -8.87 24.88 25.24
CA ILE A 309 -10.11 24.52 25.96
C ILE A 309 -10.81 23.26 25.40
N HIS A 310 -10.51 22.80 24.18
CA HIS A 310 -11.22 21.66 23.57
C HIS A 310 -10.58 20.27 23.77
N LEU A 311 -9.53 20.15 24.59
CA LEU A 311 -8.84 18.87 24.83
C LEU A 311 -9.18 18.20 26.17
N THR A 312 -10.13 18.72 26.95
CA THR A 312 -10.54 18.10 28.21
C THR A 312 -12.05 18.01 28.37
N THR A 313 -12.50 16.88 28.93
CA THR A 313 -13.85 16.45 29.35
C THR A 313 -14.82 16.07 28.21
N SER A 314 -15.23 14.81 28.00
CA SER A 314 -16.00 13.92 28.89
C SER A 314 -17.04 14.64 29.73
N ASN A 315 -18.21 14.91 29.12
CA ASN A 315 -19.54 14.89 29.75
C ASN A 315 -20.61 15.21 28.69
N ILE A 316 -21.18 14.18 28.06
CA ILE A 316 -22.49 14.30 27.40
C ILE A 316 -23.49 13.55 28.28
N GLN A 317 -23.95 14.22 29.34
CA GLN A 317 -25.18 13.82 30.00
C GLN A 317 -25.79 14.98 30.79
N GLU A 318 -25.90 16.20 30.23
CA GLU A 318 -26.66 17.28 30.92
C GLU A 318 -27.18 18.44 30.08
N GLN A 319 -27.44 18.26 28.77
CA GLN A 319 -28.14 19.28 27.96
C GLN A 319 -29.35 18.72 27.21
N LYS A 320 -30.20 17.95 27.91
CA LYS A 320 -31.59 17.67 27.48
C LYS A 320 -32.62 18.65 28.06
N ASN A 321 -32.23 19.64 28.86
CA ASN A 321 -33.16 20.61 29.45
C ASN A 321 -32.76 22.04 29.10
N MET A 322 -33.33 22.58 28.01
CA MET A 322 -33.74 23.99 27.83
C MET A 322 -33.91 24.32 26.34
N VAL A 323 -34.98 23.81 25.71
CA VAL A 323 -35.66 24.53 24.62
C VAL A 323 -37.16 24.43 24.88
N GLY A 324 -37.61 25.21 25.85
CA GLY A 324 -39.02 25.55 26.01
C GLY A 324 -39.25 26.96 25.49
N ASN A 325 -40.22 27.09 24.59
CA ASN A 325 -40.92 28.32 24.22
C ASN A 325 -40.11 29.45 23.56
N ARG A 326 -40.34 29.68 22.26
CA ARG A 326 -41.39 30.62 21.82
C ARG A 326 -41.61 30.57 20.31
N LYS A 327 -42.89 30.67 20.00
CA LYS A 327 -43.59 30.70 18.71
C LYS A 327 -43.42 32.06 18.01
N VAL A 328 -43.44 31.98 16.66
CA VAL A 328 -44.16 32.87 15.70
C VAL A 328 -43.57 34.29 15.60
N GLN A 329 -43.30 34.86 14.42
CA GLN A 329 -44.28 35.35 13.46
C GLN A 329 -43.62 35.73 12.12
N ASN A 330 -44.36 35.49 11.03
CA ASN A 330 -44.16 36.14 9.74
C ASN A 330 -44.15 37.66 9.91
N ASP A 331 -43.38 38.36 9.08
CA ASP A 331 -43.87 39.55 8.38
C ASP A 331 -43.00 39.82 7.13
N GLU A 332 -43.69 39.96 6.00
CA GLU A 332 -43.23 40.68 4.81
C GLU A 332 -43.04 42.16 5.14
N ILE A 333 -42.37 42.91 4.26
CA ILE A 333 -42.52 44.36 3.93
C ILE A 333 -41.15 44.80 3.37
N ASP A 334 -41.03 45.00 2.06
CA ASP A 334 -41.50 46.13 1.25
C ASP A 334 -40.68 47.40 1.50
N TRP A 335 -40.27 48.00 0.38
CA TRP A 335 -39.18 48.96 0.27
C TRP A 335 -39.79 50.33 0.03
N PHE A 336 -40.13 51.11 1.07
CA PHE A 336 -40.21 52.58 0.97
C PHE A 336 -40.19 53.26 2.36
N ASP A 337 -39.27 54.22 2.46
CA ASP A 337 -39.28 55.48 3.24
C ASP A 337 -39.15 55.55 4.78
N GLN A 338 -38.00 56.13 5.15
CA GLN A 338 -37.78 57.39 5.90
C GLN A 338 -37.94 57.50 7.44
N THR A 339 -36.89 58.19 7.96
CA THR A 339 -36.79 59.07 9.13
C THR A 339 -36.27 58.53 10.48
N ASN A 340 -35.02 58.95 10.74
CA ASN A 340 -34.54 59.71 11.90
C ASN A 340 -34.59 59.14 13.34
N MET A 341 -33.36 59.16 13.89
CA MET A 341 -32.95 59.79 15.15
C MET A 341 -32.89 58.96 16.45
N LYS A 342 -31.63 58.88 16.90
CA LYS A 342 -31.10 59.25 18.23
C LYS A 342 -30.93 58.17 19.31
N ASP A 343 -29.63 58.01 19.58
CA ASP A 343 -28.95 58.24 20.85
C ASP A 343 -28.97 57.18 21.96
N ASN A 344 -27.72 56.85 22.30
CA ASN A 344 -27.15 56.87 23.64
C ASN A 344 -27.30 55.64 24.54
N SER A 345 -26.18 54.92 24.60
CA SER A 345 -25.18 55.11 25.66
C SER A 345 -24.98 53.94 26.64
N ASN A 346 -23.71 53.52 26.66
CA ASN A 346 -22.86 53.40 27.84
C ASN A 346 -23.19 52.37 28.96
N LYS A 347 -22.20 51.48 29.12
CA LYS A 347 -21.25 51.43 30.26
C LYS A 347 -21.41 50.31 31.30
N ASP A 348 -20.36 49.48 31.31
CA ASP A 348 -19.34 49.40 32.36
C ASP A 348 -19.46 48.42 33.54
N ILE A 349 -18.29 47.80 33.78
CA ILE A 349 -17.64 47.42 35.05
C ILE A 349 -17.73 45.95 35.54
N GLU A 350 -16.62 45.25 35.26
CA GLU A 350 -15.73 44.36 36.07
C GLU A 350 -15.77 44.46 37.63
N PRO A 351 -14.84 43.85 38.41
CA PRO A 351 -14.34 42.46 38.50
C PRO A 351 -14.19 41.96 39.97
N VAL A 352 -14.00 40.66 40.26
CA VAL A 352 -13.25 40.21 41.47
C VAL A 352 -12.50 38.88 41.24
N THR A 353 -11.40 38.76 41.98
CA THR A 353 -10.15 38.00 41.90
C THR A 353 -10.08 36.62 42.60
N TYR A 354 -9.33 35.68 41.98
CA TYR A 354 -8.16 34.89 42.47
C TYR A 354 -8.15 34.09 43.82
N ARG A 355 -8.06 32.75 43.78
CA ARG A 355 -6.88 31.85 44.11
C ARG A 355 -7.30 30.39 44.47
N PRO A 356 -6.39 29.39 44.34
CA PRO A 356 -6.72 27.96 44.24
C PRO A 356 -6.18 27.08 45.39
N GLU A 357 -6.74 25.87 45.54
CA GLU A 357 -6.15 24.76 46.30
C GLU A 357 -6.08 23.45 45.47
N LYS A 358 -5.05 22.66 45.80
CA LYS A 358 -4.56 21.45 45.11
C LYS A 358 -5.29 20.20 45.59
N GLU A 359 -5.49 19.21 44.71
CA GLU A 359 -5.37 17.80 45.10
C GLU A 359 -5.08 16.86 43.91
N LYS A 360 -4.35 15.78 44.21
CA LYS A 360 -3.72 14.80 43.29
C LYS A 360 -4.72 13.74 42.80
N LYS A 361 -4.55 13.22 41.57
CA LYS A 361 -4.69 11.77 41.25
C LYS A 361 -4.16 11.36 39.85
N SER A 362 -3.33 10.32 39.88
CA SER A 362 -2.96 9.29 38.88
C SER A 362 -3.12 9.57 37.37
N VAL A 363 -1.99 9.60 36.66
CA VAL A 363 -1.89 9.59 35.18
C VAL A 363 -1.64 8.16 34.71
N GLN A 364 -2.53 7.63 33.86
CA GLN A 364 -2.25 6.51 32.97
C GLN A 364 -1.79 7.08 31.62
N GLU A 365 -0.58 6.71 31.20
CA GLU A 365 0.01 7.08 29.91
C GLU A 365 -0.55 6.16 28.81
N ASN A 366 -1.19 6.76 27.80
CA ASN A 366 -1.60 6.07 26.58
C ASN A 366 -0.44 5.99 25.58
N GLU A 367 -0.24 4.79 25.05
CA GLU A 367 0.81 4.38 24.13
C GLU A 367 0.64 4.93 22.70
N VAL A 368 1.80 5.18 22.09
CA VAL A 368 2.00 5.58 20.70
C VAL A 368 2.03 4.33 19.82
N THR A 369 1.12 4.22 18.85
CA THR A 369 1.05 3.12 17.88
C THR A 369 2.15 3.22 16.82
N ASN A 370 3.16 2.35 16.92
CA ASN A 370 4.09 2.06 15.84
C ASN A 370 3.58 0.88 15.00
N THR A 371 3.65 1.02 13.67
CA THR A 371 3.48 -0.05 12.69
C THR A 371 4.35 -1.27 13.04
N SER A 372 3.74 -2.43 13.30
CA SER A 372 4.51 -3.64 13.53
C SER A 372 3.73 -4.92 13.24
N CYS A 373 4.48 -5.99 12.98
CA CYS A 373 4.05 -7.35 12.71
C CYS A 373 2.84 -7.77 13.59
N PRO A 374 1.75 -8.31 13.02
CA PRO A 374 0.59 -8.71 13.81
C PRO A 374 0.97 -9.85 14.75
N VAL A 375 0.98 -9.57 16.05
CA VAL A 375 1.11 -10.57 17.10
C VAL A 375 -0.28 -11.12 17.39
N ILE A 376 -0.47 -12.43 17.22
CA ILE A 376 -1.72 -13.13 17.43
C ILE A 376 -1.55 -14.00 18.66
N ASN A 377 -2.23 -13.63 19.74
CA ASN A 377 -2.25 -14.43 20.95
C ASN A 377 -3.40 -15.45 20.89
N LEU A 378 -3.07 -16.73 20.71
CA LEU A 378 -3.97 -17.87 20.83
C LEU A 378 -3.79 -18.61 22.16
N SER A 379 -2.88 -18.15 23.03
CA SER A 379 -2.66 -18.72 24.35
C SER A 379 -3.65 -18.15 25.36
N SER A 380 -3.78 -18.82 26.51
CA SER A 380 -4.54 -18.30 27.65
C SER A 380 -3.76 -17.27 28.47
N LYS A 381 -2.48 -17.03 28.14
CA LYS A 381 -1.65 -16.05 28.85
C LYS A 381 -2.05 -14.63 28.47
N ASN A 382 -2.10 -13.75 29.46
CA ASN A 382 -2.34 -12.33 29.23
C ASN A 382 -1.02 -11.64 28.88
N LEU A 383 -0.84 -11.29 27.62
CA LEU A 383 0.33 -10.55 27.14
C LEU A 383 0.07 -9.05 27.33
N ASN A 384 0.78 -8.42 28.25
CA ASN A 384 0.74 -6.96 28.42
C ASN A 384 1.33 -6.22 27.20
N THR A 385 1.24 -4.89 27.23
CA THR A 385 1.67 -4.06 26.10
C THR A 385 3.16 -4.15 25.84
N GLU A 386 3.98 -4.35 26.88
CA GLU A 386 5.43 -4.59 26.74
C GLU A 386 5.75 -5.90 25.99
N HIS A 387 5.04 -6.99 26.29
CA HIS A 387 5.18 -8.26 25.56
C HIS A 387 4.77 -8.09 24.10
N MET A 388 3.65 -7.41 23.85
CA MET A 388 3.15 -7.16 22.51
C MET A 388 4.13 -6.28 21.71
N SER A 389 4.64 -5.20 22.31
CA SER A 389 5.65 -4.33 21.70
C SER A 389 6.91 -5.12 21.33
N LEU A 390 7.44 -5.93 22.26
CA LEU A 390 8.60 -6.78 22.02
C LEU A 390 8.38 -7.76 20.86
N LEU A 391 7.30 -8.54 20.92
CA LEU A 391 7.00 -9.57 19.91
C LEU A 391 6.77 -8.92 18.54
N SER A 392 6.15 -7.75 18.50
CA SER A 392 5.86 -7.05 17.25
C SER A 392 7.11 -6.60 16.49
N LYS A 393 8.28 -6.53 17.15
CA LYS A 393 9.58 -6.30 16.48
C LYS A 393 9.98 -7.45 15.54
N GLY A 394 9.37 -8.64 15.67
CA GLY A 394 9.56 -9.78 14.77
C GLY A 394 10.62 -10.78 15.25
N LEU A 395 10.53 -12.04 14.76
CA LEU A 395 11.45 -13.12 15.14
C LEU A 395 12.88 -12.94 14.61
N SER A 396 13.06 -12.06 13.62
CA SER A 396 14.37 -11.68 13.08
C SER A 396 15.00 -10.50 13.82
N PHE A 397 14.30 -9.90 14.78
CA PHE A 397 14.85 -8.82 15.59
C PHE A 397 15.98 -9.36 16.48
N ILE A 398 17.10 -8.65 16.50
CA ILE A 398 18.27 -9.01 17.29
C ILE A 398 18.45 -7.97 18.42
N PRO A 399 18.23 -8.35 19.69
CA PRO A 399 18.52 -7.49 20.82
C PRO A 399 19.99 -7.04 20.84
N ALA A 400 20.22 -5.75 21.03
CA ALA A 400 21.55 -5.18 21.16
C ALA A 400 22.20 -5.68 22.46
N GLN A 401 23.30 -6.42 22.33
CA GLN A 401 24.02 -6.93 23.49
C GLN A 401 24.84 -5.83 24.16
N LYS A 402 24.68 -5.70 25.49
CA LYS A 402 25.46 -4.79 26.35
C LYS A 402 26.95 -5.15 26.40
N LYS A 403 27.28 -6.44 26.25
CA LYS A 403 28.65 -6.95 26.19
C LYS A 403 28.82 -7.79 24.93
N VAL A 404 29.83 -7.50 24.14
CA VAL A 404 30.19 -8.28 22.95
C VAL A 404 31.40 -9.13 23.29
N ASN A 405 31.34 -10.42 22.99
CA ASN A 405 32.52 -11.28 23.06
C ASN A 405 33.42 -11.00 21.85
N ILE A 406 34.39 -10.11 22.03
CA ILE A 406 35.34 -9.71 20.97
C ILE A 406 36.10 -10.93 20.44
N GLY A 407 36.50 -11.86 21.31
CA GLY A 407 37.20 -13.08 20.89
C GLY A 407 36.36 -13.94 19.95
N LYS A 408 35.06 -14.08 20.21
CA LYS A 408 34.13 -14.77 19.31
C LYS A 408 33.96 -14.03 18.00
N VAL A 409 33.79 -12.70 18.02
CA VAL A 409 33.66 -11.90 16.79
C VAL A 409 34.91 -12.00 15.92
N LEU A 410 36.11 -11.96 16.52
CA LEU A 410 37.36 -12.15 15.81
C LEU A 410 37.43 -13.55 15.19
N ALA A 411 37.08 -14.60 15.94
CA ALA A 411 37.03 -15.96 15.39
C ALA A 411 36.04 -16.10 14.22
N ASP A 412 34.86 -15.49 14.34
CA ASP A 412 33.83 -15.47 13.29
C ASP A 412 34.31 -14.70 12.04
N LEU A 413 35.01 -13.57 12.22
CA LEU A 413 35.62 -12.79 11.14
C LEU A 413 36.76 -13.56 10.46
N THR A 414 37.59 -14.29 11.21
CA THR A 414 38.62 -15.17 10.65
C THR A 414 38.01 -16.28 9.82
N GLU A 415 36.94 -16.92 10.32
CA GLU A 415 36.24 -17.97 9.57
C GLU A 415 35.49 -17.42 8.35
N TRP A 416 34.95 -16.20 8.44
CA TRP A 416 34.36 -15.49 7.31
C TRP A 416 35.39 -15.15 6.23
N GLU A 417 36.53 -14.56 6.61
CA GLU A 417 37.66 -14.30 5.72
C GLU A 417 38.08 -15.59 5.02
N ARG A 418 38.28 -16.65 5.80
CA ARG A 418 38.66 -17.97 5.26
C ARG A 418 37.66 -18.45 4.21
N ARG A 419 36.36 -18.32 4.46
CA ARG A 419 35.30 -18.69 3.50
C ARG A 419 35.35 -17.85 2.22
N MET A 420 35.55 -16.54 2.33
CA MET A 420 35.67 -15.64 1.19
C MET A 420 36.90 -15.97 0.34
N ARG A 421 38.05 -16.16 0.98
CA ARG A 421 39.32 -16.55 0.33
C ARG A 421 39.21 -17.91 -0.34
N LEU A 422 38.58 -18.89 0.30
CA LEU A 422 38.33 -20.17 -0.34
C LEU A 422 37.42 -20.03 -1.56
N LYS A 423 36.42 -19.15 -1.52
CA LYS A 423 35.51 -18.94 -2.65
C LYS A 423 36.24 -18.36 -3.86
N GLU A 424 37.11 -17.38 -3.65
CA GLU A 424 37.96 -16.77 -4.69
C GLU A 424 39.08 -17.70 -5.17
N TYR A 425 39.68 -18.47 -4.25
CA TYR A 425 40.72 -19.43 -4.59
C TYR A 425 40.20 -20.47 -5.60
N PHE A 426 38.97 -20.94 -5.41
CA PHE A 426 38.29 -21.90 -6.29
C PHE A 426 37.41 -21.26 -7.37
N TYR A 427 37.45 -19.92 -7.54
CA TYR A 427 36.64 -19.22 -8.54
C TYR A 427 37.17 -19.47 -9.98
N ASN A 428 38.46 -19.24 -10.22
CA ASN A 428 39.09 -19.41 -11.56
C ASN A 428 39.28 -20.88 -12.01
N ILE A 429 39.01 -21.85 -11.14
CA ILE A 429 38.96 -23.26 -11.56
C ILE A 429 37.68 -23.53 -12.36
N LYS A 430 36.66 -22.67 -12.28
CA LYS A 430 35.39 -22.84 -12.98
C LYS A 430 35.32 -22.23 -14.38
N GLU A 431 36.19 -21.28 -14.72
CA GLU A 431 36.12 -20.54 -16.01
C GLU A 431 37.13 -21.05 -17.05
N HIS A 432 38.13 -21.85 -16.68
CA HIS A 432 39.13 -22.40 -17.62
C HIS A 432 38.95 -23.90 -17.96
N GLU A 433 37.86 -24.55 -17.52
CA GLU A 433 37.56 -25.95 -17.87
C GLU A 433 36.38 -26.08 -18.87
N GLU A 434 36.37 -25.27 -19.94
CA GLU A 434 35.55 -25.60 -21.12
C GLU A 434 36.19 -26.66 -22.03
N VAL A 435 37.47 -27.04 -21.83
CA VAL A 435 38.05 -28.24 -22.48
C VAL A 435 39.10 -28.88 -21.58
N LYS A 436 38.68 -29.81 -20.70
CA LYS A 436 39.34 -31.11 -20.44
C LYS A 436 38.63 -31.85 -19.32
N GLU A 437 38.12 -33.03 -19.66
CA GLU A 437 37.76 -34.08 -18.74
C GLU A 437 38.85 -34.29 -17.68
N LYS A 438 38.59 -33.95 -16.40
CA LYS A 438 39.18 -34.58 -15.21
C LYS A 438 38.46 -34.19 -13.92
N SER A 439 37.63 -35.11 -13.45
CA SER A 439 37.11 -35.28 -12.09
C SER A 439 36.53 -34.06 -11.36
N GLU A 440 35.20 -33.95 -11.36
CA GLU A 440 34.45 -33.07 -10.44
C GLU A 440 34.21 -33.71 -9.05
N CYS A 441 35.01 -34.71 -8.67
CA CYS A 441 35.15 -35.21 -7.29
C CYS A 441 35.92 -34.22 -6.38
N SER A 442 35.76 -32.91 -6.59
CA SER A 442 36.52 -31.88 -5.86
C SER A 442 35.68 -31.06 -4.88
N LYS A 443 34.35 -31.15 -4.92
CA LYS A 443 33.47 -30.49 -3.93
C LYS A 443 33.44 -31.21 -2.57
N THR A 444 34.01 -32.42 -2.49
CA THR A 444 33.97 -33.29 -1.30
C THR A 444 35.33 -33.75 -0.81
N ARG A 445 36.44 -33.24 -1.39
CA ARG A 445 37.70 -33.17 -0.65
C ARG A 445 37.40 -32.38 0.62
N ARG A 446 37.69 -32.99 1.78
CA ARG A 446 37.92 -32.19 2.99
C ARG A 446 38.93 -31.14 2.58
N LYS A 447 38.47 -29.88 2.47
CA LYS A 447 39.36 -28.74 2.61
C LYS A 447 40.16 -29.08 3.85
N ASN A 448 41.47 -29.25 3.70
CA ASN A 448 42.35 -29.41 4.83
C ASN A 448 41.89 -28.38 5.87
N LYS A 449 41.51 -28.82 7.08
CA LYS A 449 40.72 -27.98 7.99
C LYS A 449 41.43 -26.66 8.28
N ASP A 450 42.74 -26.66 8.10
CA ASP A 450 43.66 -25.56 8.37
C ASP A 450 44.11 -24.84 7.10
N PHE A 451 43.68 -25.28 5.90
CA PHE A 451 44.03 -24.59 4.66
C PHE A 451 43.19 -23.33 4.49
N THR A 452 43.90 -22.20 4.53
CA THR A 452 43.41 -20.86 4.22
C THR A 452 44.31 -20.28 3.13
N PRO A 453 43.79 -19.93 1.94
CA PRO A 453 44.58 -19.26 0.92
C PRO A 453 45.23 -18.00 1.49
N LYS A 454 46.51 -17.77 1.18
CA LYS A 454 47.23 -16.57 1.64
C LYS A 454 46.65 -15.31 0.96
N PRO A 455 46.68 -14.14 1.63
CA PRO A 455 46.43 -12.85 0.99
C PRO A 455 47.36 -12.59 -0.21
N GLY A 456 46.94 -11.74 -1.14
CA GLY A 456 47.74 -11.28 -2.28
C GLY A 456 47.31 -11.83 -3.64
N LYS A 457 46.36 -12.76 -3.71
CA LYS A 457 45.85 -13.31 -4.99
C LYS A 457 44.91 -12.33 -5.70
N ASN A 458 44.03 -11.67 -4.95
CA ASN A 458 43.11 -10.66 -5.47
C ASN A 458 43.09 -9.46 -4.52
N ILE A 459 43.69 -8.37 -4.99
CA ILE A 459 43.83 -7.14 -4.23
C ILE A 459 42.47 -6.55 -3.82
N TRP A 460 41.45 -6.67 -4.66
CA TRP A 460 40.10 -6.18 -4.37
C TRP A 460 39.44 -6.98 -3.25
N LEU A 461 39.63 -8.30 -3.25
CA LEU A 461 39.14 -9.15 -2.17
C LEU A 461 39.88 -8.86 -0.86
N ASP A 462 41.20 -8.66 -0.92
CA ASP A 462 42.00 -8.31 0.24
C ASP A 462 41.56 -6.97 0.84
N THR A 463 41.41 -5.93 -0.01
CA THR A 463 40.89 -4.63 0.40
C THR A 463 39.48 -4.76 0.99
N TYR A 464 38.58 -5.51 0.35
CA TYR A 464 37.22 -5.71 0.85
C TYR A 464 37.20 -6.41 2.22
N ILE A 465 38.01 -7.46 2.42
CA ILE A 465 38.13 -8.16 3.70
C ILE A 465 38.60 -7.22 4.80
N GLU A 466 39.64 -6.42 4.52
CA GLU A 466 40.18 -5.47 5.50
C GLU A 466 39.21 -4.33 5.80
N VAL A 467 38.50 -3.80 4.80
CA VAL A 467 37.44 -2.79 5.01
C VAL A 467 36.32 -3.36 5.89
N VAL A 468 35.78 -4.54 5.57
CA VAL A 468 34.69 -5.14 6.36
C VAL A 468 35.13 -5.45 7.79
N LYS A 469 36.34 -6.01 7.99
CA LYS A 469 36.86 -6.22 9.34
C LYS A 469 37.04 -4.90 10.08
N GLY A 470 37.58 -3.88 9.41
CA GLY A 470 37.74 -2.54 9.95
C GLY A 470 36.41 -1.93 10.37
N ASP A 471 35.39 -1.99 9.51
CA ASP A 471 34.04 -1.49 9.76
C ASP A 471 33.38 -2.22 10.92
N VAL A 472 33.48 -3.55 10.98
CA VAL A 472 32.95 -4.34 12.10
C VAL A 472 33.65 -3.93 13.40
N MET A 473 34.98 -3.88 13.42
CA MET A 473 35.75 -3.53 14.62
C MET A 473 35.53 -2.08 15.06
N ASN A 474 35.37 -1.15 14.12
CA ASN A 474 35.06 0.25 14.40
C ASN A 474 33.61 0.39 14.92
N GLY A 475 32.67 -0.35 14.35
CA GLY A 475 31.29 -0.44 14.84
C GLY A 475 31.19 -1.01 16.25
N LEU A 476 32.10 -1.90 16.66
CA LEU A 476 32.19 -2.39 18.05
C LEU A 476 32.67 -1.32 19.04
N LYS A 477 33.45 -0.34 18.58
CA LYS A 477 33.94 0.78 19.42
C LYS A 477 32.89 1.87 19.62
N GLN A 478 31.88 1.94 18.76
CA GLN A 478 30.80 2.91 18.87
C GLN A 478 29.87 2.55 20.05
N ARG A 479 29.39 3.57 20.78
CA ARG A 479 28.39 3.36 21.83
C ARG A 479 27.12 2.80 21.18
N LYS A 480 26.76 1.57 21.54
CA LYS A 480 25.53 0.94 21.06
C LYS A 480 24.33 1.59 21.73
N SER A 481 23.42 2.13 20.93
CA SER A 481 22.08 2.47 21.43
C SER A 481 21.39 1.18 21.87
N ILE A 482 20.80 1.21 23.05
CA ILE A 482 19.97 0.09 23.52
C ILE A 482 18.72 0.08 22.63
N ASN A 483 18.46 -1.04 21.95
CA ASN A 483 17.33 -1.18 21.03
C ASN A 483 16.12 -1.90 21.65
N LEU A 484 16.17 -2.17 22.96
CA LEU A 484 15.06 -2.62 23.80
C LEU A 484 14.93 -1.69 25.00
N THR A 485 13.70 -1.36 25.39
CA THR A 485 13.48 -0.69 26.67
C THR A 485 13.75 -1.67 27.83
N THR A 486 14.04 -1.16 29.04
CA THR A 486 14.18 -2.02 30.24
C THR A 486 12.95 -2.89 30.46
N LYS A 487 11.78 -2.35 30.15
CA LYS A 487 10.50 -3.04 30.21
C LYS A 487 10.41 -4.20 29.20
N GLU A 488 10.80 -3.96 27.95
CA GLU A 488 10.86 -5.02 26.93
C GLU A 488 11.95 -6.07 27.23
N GLU A 489 13.06 -5.69 27.87
CA GLU A 489 14.10 -6.62 28.34
C GLU A 489 13.57 -7.54 29.46
N ASN A 490 12.69 -7.03 30.33
CA ASN A 490 12.00 -7.84 31.33
C ASN A 490 10.95 -8.74 30.68
N ALA A 491 10.10 -8.19 29.80
CA ALA A 491 9.13 -8.99 29.03
C ALA A 491 9.79 -10.13 28.23
N LEU A 492 11.01 -9.92 27.71
CA LEU A 492 11.79 -10.96 27.05
C LEU A 492 12.20 -12.06 28.03
N LYS A 493 12.63 -11.71 29.24
CA LYS A 493 12.96 -12.70 30.28
C LYS A 493 11.73 -13.47 30.72
N ASP A 494 10.61 -12.77 30.91
CA ASP A 494 9.33 -13.37 31.30
C ASP A 494 8.89 -14.41 30.27
N ILE A 495 8.90 -14.06 28.97
CA ILE A 495 8.61 -15.00 27.88
C ILE A 495 9.61 -16.16 27.83
N LEU A 496 10.91 -15.91 28.05
CA LEU A 496 11.93 -16.96 28.01
C LEU A 496 11.83 -17.94 29.19
N GLN A 497 11.19 -17.55 30.28
CA GLN A 497 10.96 -18.38 31.47
C GLN A 497 9.60 -19.09 31.44
N ASP A 498 8.69 -18.72 30.53
CA ASP A 498 7.38 -19.33 30.41
C ASP A 498 7.44 -20.62 29.58
N ASP A 499 7.43 -21.76 30.27
CA ASP A 499 7.44 -23.08 29.68
C ASP A 499 6.06 -23.56 29.18
N ASP A 500 4.99 -22.80 29.42
CA ASP A 500 3.61 -23.16 29.05
C ASP A 500 3.21 -22.66 27.65
N ILE A 501 4.03 -21.81 27.02
CA ILE A 501 3.74 -21.23 25.71
C ILE A 501 4.73 -21.67 24.63
N VAL A 502 4.26 -21.65 23.39
CA VAL A 502 5.05 -21.86 22.18
C VAL A 502 4.83 -20.67 21.26
N ILE A 503 5.94 -20.09 20.79
CA ILE A 503 5.93 -18.96 19.85
C ILE A 503 6.35 -19.47 18.47
N ARG A 504 5.49 -19.27 17.46
CA ARG A 504 5.75 -19.68 16.06
C ARG A 504 5.44 -18.54 15.09
N PRO A 505 6.15 -18.47 13.95
CA PRO A 505 5.70 -17.64 12.85
C PRO A 505 4.39 -18.21 12.28
N ALA A 506 3.50 -17.32 11.85
CA ALA A 506 2.37 -17.69 11.00
C ALA A 506 2.87 -18.25 9.66
N ASP A 507 2.15 -19.21 9.08
CA ASP A 507 2.51 -19.81 7.78
C ASP A 507 2.46 -18.78 6.64
N LYS A 508 1.58 -17.78 6.74
CA LYS A 508 1.46 -16.65 5.81
C LYS A 508 1.26 -15.34 6.59
N GLY A 509 1.76 -14.23 6.04
CA GLY A 509 1.46 -12.88 6.53
C GLY A 509 2.43 -12.32 7.58
N SER A 510 3.65 -12.85 7.69
CA SER A 510 4.73 -12.38 8.60
C SER A 510 4.42 -12.33 10.10
N GLY A 511 3.18 -12.62 10.53
CA GLY A 511 2.72 -12.55 11.90
C GLY A 511 3.41 -13.53 12.86
N ILE A 512 3.37 -13.21 14.15
CA ILE A 512 3.83 -14.08 15.23
C ILE A 512 2.62 -14.62 15.96
N VAL A 513 2.62 -15.92 16.27
CA VAL A 513 1.54 -16.59 16.97
C VAL A 513 2.07 -17.13 18.30
N VAL A 514 1.42 -16.76 19.39
CA VAL A 514 1.67 -17.28 20.75
C VAL A 514 0.58 -18.28 21.07
N ILE A 515 0.93 -19.47 21.53
CA ILE A 515 0.02 -20.62 21.64
C ILE A 515 0.31 -21.36 22.95
N ASN A 516 -0.71 -21.89 23.62
CA ASN A 516 -0.51 -22.82 24.72
C ASN A 516 0.23 -24.07 24.22
N LYS A 517 1.27 -24.48 24.95
CA LYS A 517 2.15 -25.60 24.58
C LYS A 517 1.40 -26.92 24.44
N GLU A 518 0.51 -27.21 25.38
CA GLU A 518 -0.34 -28.40 25.33
C GLU A 518 -1.23 -28.42 24.08
N GLU A 519 -1.90 -27.30 23.79
CA GLU A 519 -2.75 -27.17 22.61
C GLU A 519 -1.94 -27.29 21.31
N TYR A 520 -0.74 -26.69 21.27
CA TYR A 520 0.17 -26.78 20.14
C TYR A 520 0.55 -28.23 19.84
N PHE A 521 0.92 -29.01 20.85
CA PHE A 521 1.29 -30.40 20.67
C PHE A 521 0.09 -31.30 20.35
N LYS A 522 -1.06 -31.05 20.97
CA LYS A 522 -2.31 -31.75 20.65
C LYS A 522 -2.70 -31.56 19.18
N LYS A 523 -2.63 -30.33 18.67
CA LYS A 523 -2.90 -30.04 17.25
C LYS A 523 -1.88 -30.70 16.32
N LEU A 524 -0.60 -30.74 16.70
CA LEU A 524 0.41 -31.47 15.93
C LEU A 524 0.12 -32.96 15.86
N GLU A 525 -0.32 -33.55 16.97
CA GLU A 525 -0.71 -34.95 17.04
C GLU A 525 -1.93 -35.24 16.15
N GLU A 526 -2.96 -34.40 16.22
CA GLU A 526 -4.13 -34.49 15.34
C GLU A 526 -3.69 -34.45 13.86
N GLU A 527 -2.80 -33.53 13.48
CA GLU A 527 -2.31 -33.40 12.09
C GLU A 527 -1.54 -34.63 11.59
N ILE A 528 -0.79 -35.33 12.45
CA ILE A 528 -0.05 -36.54 12.04
C ILE A 528 -0.86 -37.82 12.16
N THR A 529 -1.90 -37.86 13.02
CA THR A 529 -2.75 -39.04 13.22
C THR A 529 -3.89 -39.10 12.21
N ASN A 530 -4.35 -37.93 11.72
CA ASN A 530 -5.44 -37.84 10.73
C ASN A 530 -5.05 -38.30 9.31
N ASN A 531 -3.86 -38.87 9.11
CA ASN A 531 -3.45 -39.35 7.79
C ASN A 531 -2.57 -40.62 7.89
N ASP A 532 -2.66 -41.48 6.88
CA ASP A 532 -1.86 -42.71 6.78
C ASP A 532 -0.37 -42.43 6.47
N THR A 533 0.07 -41.17 6.50
CA THR A 533 1.44 -40.76 6.15
C THR A 533 2.43 -41.08 7.27
N TYR A 534 1.97 -41.18 8.51
CA TYR A 534 2.82 -41.40 9.68
C TYR A 534 2.35 -42.60 10.49
N SER A 535 3.30 -43.32 11.09
CA SER A 535 3.04 -44.38 12.05
C SER A 535 3.78 -44.12 13.34
N GLU A 536 3.14 -44.37 14.48
CA GLU A 536 3.83 -44.43 15.76
C GLU A 536 4.68 -45.71 15.83
N THR A 537 5.86 -45.62 16.43
CA THR A 537 6.80 -46.73 16.60
C THR A 537 7.09 -46.96 18.07
N GLU A 538 7.14 -48.23 18.50
CA GLU A 538 7.42 -48.59 19.89
C GLU A 538 8.80 -48.13 20.38
N GLN A 539 9.78 -48.04 19.46
CA GLN A 539 11.16 -47.73 19.79
C GLN A 539 11.80 -46.78 18.77
N ASN A 540 12.71 -45.95 19.27
CA ASN A 540 13.51 -45.06 18.44
C ASN A 540 14.42 -45.83 17.46
N THR A 541 14.11 -45.72 16.17
CA THR A 541 14.81 -46.40 15.07
C THR A 541 16.12 -45.74 14.63
N THR A 542 16.54 -44.62 15.24
CA THR A 542 17.74 -43.85 14.84
C THR A 542 18.99 -44.72 14.73
N HIS A 543 19.19 -45.64 15.68
CA HIS A 543 20.35 -46.53 15.67
C HIS A 543 20.34 -47.48 14.47
N GLN A 544 19.16 -48.06 14.16
CA GLN A 544 18.97 -48.98 13.05
C GLN A 544 19.21 -48.27 11.71
N ILE A 545 18.65 -47.06 11.54
CA ILE A 545 18.85 -46.22 10.36
C ILE A 545 20.32 -45.85 10.22
N THR A 546 20.99 -45.45 11.31
CA THR A 546 22.42 -45.13 11.32
C THR A 546 23.28 -46.32 10.90
N LYS A 547 22.92 -47.54 11.33
CA LYS A 547 23.59 -48.78 10.91
C LYS A 547 23.46 -48.99 9.40
N LYS A 548 22.25 -48.84 8.84
CA LYS A 548 22.02 -48.92 7.39
C LYS A 548 22.84 -47.88 6.62
N VAL A 549 22.84 -46.63 7.05
CA VAL A 549 23.66 -45.55 6.44
C VAL A 549 25.15 -45.89 6.50
N LYS A 550 25.66 -46.35 7.65
CA LYS A 550 27.06 -46.77 7.79
C LYS A 550 27.42 -47.92 6.85
N SER A 551 26.55 -48.92 6.73
CA SER A 551 26.74 -50.06 5.82
C SER A 551 26.83 -49.59 4.36
N LEU A 552 25.88 -48.76 3.91
CA LEU A 552 25.89 -48.17 2.56
C LEU A 552 27.19 -47.41 2.30
N VAL A 553 27.53 -46.46 3.17
CA VAL A 553 28.73 -45.61 2.99
C VAL A 553 30.02 -46.43 3.04
N ASN A 554 30.10 -47.46 3.88
CA ASN A 554 31.25 -48.35 3.92
C ASN A 554 31.39 -49.19 2.64
N ARG A 555 30.27 -49.69 2.11
CA ARG A 555 30.23 -50.42 0.82
C ARG A 555 30.69 -49.52 -0.31
N MET A 556 30.10 -48.34 -0.46
CA MET A 556 30.49 -47.35 -1.46
C MET A 556 31.98 -46.97 -1.38
N LYS A 557 32.54 -46.90 -0.16
CA LYS A 557 33.97 -46.63 0.01
C LYS A 557 34.84 -47.80 -0.46
N LYS A 558 34.43 -49.03 -0.16
CA LYS A 558 35.13 -50.26 -0.57
C LYS A 558 35.12 -50.42 -2.09
N GLU A 559 33.99 -50.09 -2.73
CA GLU A 559 33.79 -50.17 -4.18
C GLU A 559 34.43 -49.00 -4.93
N GLY A 560 34.92 -47.98 -4.23
CA GLY A 560 35.58 -46.82 -4.83
C GLY A 560 34.63 -45.72 -5.30
N SER A 561 33.31 -45.87 -5.12
CA SER A 561 32.30 -44.85 -5.44
C SER A 561 32.49 -43.52 -4.69
N ILE A 562 33.16 -43.55 -3.53
CA ILE A 562 33.42 -42.36 -2.72
C ILE A 562 34.83 -42.31 -2.11
N SER A 563 35.30 -41.10 -1.82
CA SER A 563 36.57 -40.87 -1.11
C SER A 563 36.48 -41.16 0.39
N GLY A 564 37.63 -41.25 1.08
CA GLY A 564 37.67 -41.43 2.54
C GLY A 564 37.14 -40.20 3.29
N GLU A 565 37.38 -39.01 2.75
CA GLU A 565 36.84 -37.74 3.23
C GLU A 565 35.31 -37.73 3.13
N MET A 566 34.78 -38.14 1.98
CA MET A 566 33.34 -38.27 1.74
C MET A 566 32.70 -39.26 2.71
N LYS A 567 33.31 -40.45 2.91
CA LYS A 567 32.84 -41.41 3.94
C LYS A 567 32.72 -40.75 5.31
N THR A 568 33.74 -40.01 5.73
CA THR A 568 33.74 -39.39 7.06
C THR A 568 32.75 -38.23 7.15
N TYR A 569 32.40 -37.60 6.04
CA TYR A 569 31.38 -36.57 5.98
C TYR A 569 29.95 -37.16 6.01
N LEU A 570 29.73 -38.28 5.31
CA LEU A 570 28.41 -38.91 5.20
C LEU A 570 27.97 -39.63 6.47
N ILE A 571 28.90 -40.12 7.30
CA ILE A 571 28.57 -40.81 8.55
C ILE A 571 28.35 -39.77 9.67
N PRO A 572 27.12 -39.66 10.22
CA PRO A 572 26.85 -38.78 11.34
C PRO A 572 27.52 -39.28 12.62
N LYS A 573 28.08 -38.35 13.42
CA LYS A 573 28.74 -38.69 14.69
C LYS A 573 27.75 -38.97 15.82
N HIS A 574 26.77 -38.09 15.99
CA HIS A 574 25.78 -38.14 17.07
C HIS A 574 24.37 -37.93 16.47
N PRO A 575 23.85 -38.91 15.71
CA PRO A 575 22.54 -38.79 15.11
C PRO A 575 21.44 -38.83 16.17
N HIS A 576 20.39 -38.04 15.96
CA HIS A 576 19.18 -38.04 16.78
C HIS A 576 17.93 -38.10 15.89
N PRO A 577 16.76 -38.52 16.41
CA PRO A 577 15.51 -38.43 15.66
C PRO A 577 15.21 -36.97 15.30
N ALA A 578 14.54 -36.75 14.17
CA ALA A 578 14.10 -35.41 13.79
C ALA A 578 13.11 -34.84 14.81
N LYS A 579 12.92 -33.51 14.79
CA LYS A 579 11.91 -32.83 15.62
C LYS A 579 10.77 -32.33 14.75
N LEU A 580 9.53 -32.68 15.10
CA LEU A 580 8.35 -32.14 14.44
C LEU A 580 8.06 -30.72 14.92
N LYS A 581 7.72 -29.82 14.00
CA LYS A 581 7.27 -28.46 14.30
C LYS A 581 6.08 -28.09 13.40
N GLY A 582 5.21 -27.21 13.87
CA GLY A 582 4.05 -26.70 13.13
C GLY A 582 4.11 -25.18 13.00
N ASN A 583 3.82 -24.66 11.80
CA ASN A 583 3.49 -23.24 11.63
C ASN A 583 1.98 -23.09 11.47
N PRO A 584 1.31 -22.25 12.27
CA PRO A 584 -0.15 -22.09 12.16
C PRO A 584 -0.57 -21.41 10.85
N LYS A 585 -1.50 -22.04 10.12
CA LYS A 585 -2.16 -21.47 8.94
C LYS A 585 -3.36 -20.63 9.39
N ILE A 586 -3.07 -19.51 10.06
CA ILE A 586 -4.08 -18.61 10.66
C ILE A 586 -5.15 -18.09 9.68
N HIS A 587 -4.88 -18.15 8.38
CA HIS A 587 -5.77 -17.72 7.31
C HIS A 587 -6.76 -18.81 6.85
N LYS A 588 -6.65 -20.04 7.37
CA LYS A 588 -7.54 -21.17 7.05
C LYS A 588 -8.47 -21.47 8.23
N GLN A 589 -9.67 -21.98 7.92
CA GLN A 589 -10.61 -22.48 8.92
C GLN A 589 -9.95 -23.56 9.79
N ASN A 590 -10.26 -23.58 11.09
CA ASN A 590 -9.64 -24.44 12.11
C ASN A 590 -8.12 -24.21 12.34
N LYS A 591 -7.50 -23.26 11.62
CA LYS A 591 -6.09 -22.86 11.75
C LYS A 591 -5.12 -24.06 11.76
N PRO A 592 -5.20 -24.99 10.77
CA PRO A 592 -4.35 -26.18 10.69
C PRO A 592 -2.87 -25.82 10.65
N TYR A 593 -2.00 -26.77 10.96
CA TYR A 593 -0.56 -26.53 11.01
C TYR A 593 0.14 -27.01 9.73
N ARG A 594 1.13 -26.23 9.26
CA ARG A 594 2.13 -26.75 8.33
C ARG A 594 3.17 -27.53 9.13
N THR A 595 3.07 -28.85 9.10
CA THR A 595 4.02 -29.76 9.75
C THR A 595 5.36 -29.76 9.02
N ILE A 596 6.44 -29.64 9.79
CA ILE A 596 7.83 -29.59 9.33
C ILE A 596 8.64 -30.56 10.19
N VAL A 597 9.25 -31.55 9.56
CA VAL A 597 10.17 -32.50 10.19
C VAL A 597 11.59 -31.97 10.02
N ASN A 598 12.17 -31.46 11.10
CA ASN A 598 13.50 -30.87 11.06
C ASN A 598 14.58 -31.96 10.96
N GLY A 599 15.13 -32.15 9.76
CA GLY A 599 16.14 -33.16 9.46
C GLY A 599 17.57 -32.85 9.90
N ILE A 600 17.85 -31.69 10.51
CA ILE A 600 19.20 -31.33 10.98
C ILE A 600 19.66 -32.30 12.07
N GLY A 601 20.87 -32.84 11.93
CA GLY A 601 21.46 -33.75 12.91
C GLY A 601 20.93 -35.19 12.85
N THR A 602 20.07 -35.50 11.88
CA THR A 602 19.51 -36.86 11.72
C THR A 602 20.50 -37.83 11.09
N ALA A 603 20.17 -39.12 11.16
CA ALA A 603 20.97 -40.19 10.56
C ALA A 603 21.13 -40.03 9.03
N THR A 604 20.16 -39.41 8.35
CA THR A 604 20.08 -39.33 6.89
C THR A 604 20.44 -37.95 6.32
N GLU A 605 20.70 -36.94 7.17
CA GLU A 605 20.92 -35.54 6.76
C GLU A 605 21.98 -35.38 5.66
N LYS A 606 23.11 -36.06 5.79
CA LYS A 606 24.26 -35.89 4.89
C LYS A 606 24.10 -36.64 3.58
N ILE A 607 23.50 -37.82 3.60
CA ILE A 607 23.18 -38.56 2.37
C ILE A 607 22.03 -37.87 1.60
N ALA A 608 21.07 -37.26 2.30
CA ALA A 608 20.05 -36.41 1.69
C ALA A 608 20.65 -35.21 0.95
N GLU A 609 21.68 -34.57 1.55
CA GLU A 609 22.39 -33.45 0.91
C GLU A 609 23.10 -33.85 -0.39
N ILE A 610 23.70 -35.04 -0.45
CA ILE A 610 24.35 -35.54 -1.66
C ILE A 610 23.29 -35.90 -2.72
N ALA A 611 22.27 -36.67 -2.34
CA ALA A 611 21.21 -37.06 -3.26
C ALA A 611 20.49 -35.85 -3.88
N GLU A 612 20.21 -34.80 -3.10
CA GLU A 612 19.62 -33.55 -3.59
C GLU A 612 20.48 -32.91 -4.70
N LYS A 613 21.80 -32.79 -4.47
CA LYS A 613 22.74 -32.17 -5.41
C LYS A 613 22.82 -32.92 -6.74
N GLU A 614 22.73 -34.25 -6.70
CA GLU A 614 22.76 -35.08 -7.90
C GLU A 614 21.51 -34.89 -8.78
N LEU A 615 20.41 -34.36 -8.22
CA LEU A 615 19.16 -34.05 -8.93
C LEU A 615 19.08 -32.59 -9.43
N ASP A 616 19.91 -31.68 -8.92
CA ASP A 616 19.83 -30.22 -9.19
C ASP A 616 19.74 -29.90 -10.69
N ASN A 617 20.71 -30.41 -11.47
CA ASN A 617 20.79 -30.13 -12.91
C ASN A 617 19.56 -30.67 -13.66
N TYR A 618 18.99 -31.78 -13.22
CA TYR A 618 17.78 -32.31 -13.82
C TYR A 618 16.57 -31.42 -13.53
N VAL A 619 16.44 -30.90 -12.31
CA VAL A 619 15.34 -30.01 -11.93
C VAL A 619 15.42 -28.66 -12.64
N ILE A 620 16.59 -28.02 -12.62
CA ILE A 620 16.80 -26.67 -13.20
C ILE A 620 16.52 -26.66 -14.71
N ASN A 621 16.83 -27.75 -15.41
CA ASN A 621 16.60 -27.90 -16.83
C ASN A 621 15.18 -28.39 -17.19
N SER A 622 14.25 -28.42 -16.24
CA SER A 622 12.84 -28.72 -16.54
C SER A 622 12.21 -27.58 -17.36
N PRO A 623 11.46 -27.87 -18.44
CA PRO A 623 10.76 -26.84 -19.20
C PRO A 623 9.81 -25.99 -18.35
N SER A 624 9.13 -26.60 -17.37
CA SER A 624 8.18 -25.93 -16.47
C SER A 624 8.84 -25.15 -15.33
N TYR A 625 10.14 -25.33 -15.07
CA TYR A 625 10.79 -24.80 -13.86
C TYR A 625 10.74 -23.27 -13.76
N ILE A 626 10.54 -22.76 -12.55
CA ILE A 626 10.74 -21.36 -12.15
C ILE A 626 11.74 -21.35 -10.99
N ARG A 627 12.76 -20.49 -11.06
CA ARG A 627 13.71 -20.29 -9.95
C ARG A 627 13.20 -19.30 -8.90
N ASP A 628 12.68 -18.17 -9.36
CA ASP A 628 12.21 -17.04 -8.55
C ASP A 628 11.32 -16.11 -9.38
N THR A 629 10.79 -15.06 -8.76
CA THR A 629 9.94 -14.04 -9.40
C THR A 629 10.59 -13.41 -10.61
N THR A 630 11.90 -13.11 -10.55
CA THR A 630 12.64 -12.48 -11.66
C THR A 630 12.73 -13.42 -12.86
N ASP A 631 13.03 -14.71 -12.63
CA ASP A 631 13.03 -15.74 -13.66
C ASP A 631 11.64 -15.94 -14.28
N PHE A 632 10.57 -15.92 -13.48
CA PHE A 632 9.19 -15.96 -13.97
C PHE A 632 8.88 -14.80 -14.91
N LEU A 633 9.14 -13.55 -14.48
CA LEU A 633 8.89 -12.35 -15.30
C LEU A 633 9.71 -12.38 -16.60
N ASN A 634 10.97 -12.81 -16.54
CA ASN A 634 11.82 -12.97 -17.72
C ASN A 634 11.36 -14.07 -18.68
N LYS A 635 10.71 -15.12 -18.18
CA LYS A 635 10.10 -16.17 -19.02
C LYS A 635 8.79 -15.69 -19.64
N LEU A 636 7.99 -14.95 -18.88
CA LEU A 636 6.73 -14.39 -19.33
C LEU A 636 6.93 -13.32 -20.41
N SER A 637 7.93 -12.45 -20.27
CA SER A 637 8.25 -11.40 -21.25
C SER A 637 8.71 -11.95 -22.62
N LYS A 638 9.13 -13.23 -22.67
CA LYS A 638 9.52 -13.91 -23.91
C LYS A 638 8.34 -14.47 -24.71
N VAL A 639 7.11 -14.36 -24.20
CA VAL A 639 5.91 -14.73 -24.96
C VAL A 639 5.71 -13.70 -26.08
N LYS A 640 6.18 -14.04 -27.28
CA LYS A 640 6.26 -13.13 -28.45
C LYS A 640 4.93 -12.85 -29.12
N GLN A 641 3.89 -13.64 -28.86
CA GLN A 641 2.59 -13.47 -29.50
C GLN A 641 1.70 -12.54 -28.66
N PRO A 642 0.95 -11.61 -29.27
CA PRO A 642 -0.13 -10.95 -28.55
C PRO A 642 -1.07 -12.02 -28.00
N ILE A 643 -1.32 -11.97 -26.70
CA ILE A 643 -2.18 -12.95 -26.02
C ILE A 643 -3.56 -12.90 -26.70
N PRO A 644 -4.08 -14.03 -27.24
CA PRO A 644 -5.37 -14.05 -27.91
C PRO A 644 -6.49 -13.50 -27.01
N LYS A 645 -7.45 -12.79 -27.61
CA LYS A 645 -8.65 -12.36 -26.89
C LYS A 645 -9.37 -13.58 -26.31
N ASN A 646 -9.95 -13.43 -25.12
CA ASN A 646 -10.59 -14.49 -24.34
C ASN A 646 -9.65 -15.59 -23.80
N SER A 647 -8.33 -15.32 -23.74
CA SER A 647 -7.41 -16.19 -23.00
C SER A 647 -7.72 -16.18 -21.50
N ILE A 648 -7.64 -17.33 -20.86
CA ILE A 648 -7.85 -17.49 -19.42
C ILE A 648 -6.49 -17.61 -18.75
N LEU A 649 -6.21 -16.75 -17.78
CA LEU A 649 -5.08 -16.94 -16.88
C LEU A 649 -5.54 -17.90 -15.78
N PHE A 650 -4.85 -19.02 -15.64
CA PHE A 650 -5.15 -19.97 -14.57
C PHE A 650 -3.92 -20.17 -13.68
N CYS A 651 -4.19 -20.33 -12.40
CA CYS A 651 -3.22 -20.80 -11.43
C CYS A 651 -3.79 -22.07 -10.80
N PHE A 652 -2.92 -22.95 -10.33
CA PHE A 652 -3.33 -24.06 -9.47
C PHE A 652 -2.29 -24.30 -8.37
N ASP A 653 -2.73 -24.88 -7.26
CA ASP A 653 -1.88 -25.38 -6.17
C ASP A 653 -1.94 -26.91 -6.15
N VAL A 654 -0.81 -27.57 -5.87
CA VAL A 654 -0.77 -29.02 -5.65
C VAL A 654 -1.06 -29.31 -4.18
N VAL A 655 -2.16 -30.02 -3.93
CA VAL A 655 -2.64 -30.31 -2.57
C VAL A 655 -1.64 -31.19 -1.82
N LYS A 656 -1.02 -30.62 -0.79
CA LYS A 656 -0.06 -31.30 0.12
C LYS A 656 1.05 -32.05 -0.65
N LEU A 657 1.67 -31.43 -1.66
CA LEU A 657 2.64 -32.06 -2.57
C LEU A 657 3.62 -33.06 -1.91
N TYR A 658 4.39 -32.63 -0.90
CA TYR A 658 5.46 -33.43 -0.30
C TYR A 658 5.02 -34.79 0.28
N PRO A 659 4.02 -34.85 1.18
CA PRO A 659 3.50 -36.13 1.69
C PRO A 659 2.68 -36.93 0.65
N SER A 660 2.12 -36.28 -0.37
CA SER A 660 1.26 -36.95 -1.37
C SER A 660 2.02 -37.75 -2.43
N ILE A 661 3.32 -37.52 -2.63
CA ILE A 661 4.11 -38.21 -3.66
C ILE A 661 4.23 -39.71 -3.32
N PRO A 662 3.78 -40.63 -4.21
CA PRO A 662 4.02 -42.05 -4.02
C PRO A 662 5.52 -42.36 -4.08
N ARG A 663 6.08 -42.99 -3.05
CA ARG A 663 7.55 -43.23 -2.96
C ARG A 663 8.11 -43.99 -4.16
N GLU A 664 7.43 -45.05 -4.58
CA GLU A 664 7.88 -45.88 -5.70
C GLU A 664 7.94 -45.09 -7.01
N GLU A 665 6.93 -44.26 -7.28
CA GLU A 665 6.91 -43.41 -8.48
C GLU A 665 7.96 -42.29 -8.40
N GLY A 666 8.13 -41.68 -7.23
CA GLY A 666 9.18 -40.68 -6.99
C GLY A 666 10.59 -41.26 -7.18
N ILE A 667 10.86 -42.46 -6.65
CA ILE A 667 12.14 -43.16 -6.83
C ILE A 667 12.37 -43.50 -8.31
N LYS A 668 11.34 -43.96 -9.03
CA LYS A 668 11.43 -44.19 -10.49
C LYS A 668 11.74 -42.90 -11.25
N ALA A 669 11.10 -41.79 -10.90
CA ALA A 669 11.39 -40.48 -11.49
C ALA A 669 12.84 -40.04 -11.22
N CYS A 670 13.34 -40.24 -9.99
CA CYS A 670 14.73 -40.00 -9.64
C CYS A 670 15.69 -40.90 -10.42
N LYS A 671 15.36 -42.18 -10.65
CA LYS A 671 16.19 -43.07 -11.47
C LYS A 671 16.34 -42.53 -12.90
N ILE A 672 15.23 -42.15 -13.52
CA ILE A 672 15.24 -41.53 -14.86
C ILE A 672 16.12 -40.27 -14.86
N ALA A 673 16.01 -39.43 -13.83
CA ALA A 673 16.84 -38.24 -13.70
C ALA A 673 18.33 -38.58 -13.59
N LEU A 674 18.69 -39.47 -12.67
CA LEU A 674 20.07 -39.83 -12.36
C LEU A 674 20.77 -40.55 -13.52
N ASP A 675 20.03 -41.33 -14.30
CA ASP A 675 20.56 -42.02 -15.48
C ASP A 675 20.91 -41.06 -16.63
N THR A 676 20.28 -39.87 -16.67
CA THR A 676 20.56 -38.81 -17.65
C THR A 676 21.75 -37.91 -17.28
N ARG A 677 22.35 -38.10 -16.08
CA ARG A 677 23.53 -37.32 -15.67
C ARG A 677 24.72 -37.63 -16.58
N ARG A 678 25.46 -36.58 -16.95
CA ARG A 678 26.74 -36.70 -17.65
C ARG A 678 27.82 -37.27 -16.73
N ASN A 679 27.93 -36.72 -15.53
CA ASN A 679 28.86 -37.19 -14.50
C ASN A 679 28.17 -38.28 -13.65
N LYS A 680 28.76 -39.47 -13.59
CA LYS A 680 28.31 -40.62 -12.79
C LYS A 680 29.40 -41.08 -11.81
N GLU A 681 30.23 -40.17 -11.33
CA GLU A 681 31.26 -40.44 -10.30
C GLU A 681 30.70 -41.24 -9.12
N ILE A 682 29.52 -40.84 -8.62
CA ILE A 682 28.70 -41.70 -7.77
C ILE A 682 27.71 -42.46 -8.66
N PRO A 683 27.72 -43.80 -8.67
CA PRO A 683 26.81 -44.62 -9.45
C PRO A 683 25.33 -44.31 -9.15
N THR A 684 24.47 -44.38 -10.17
CA THR A 684 23.02 -44.15 -10.00
C THR A 684 22.44 -45.01 -8.88
N ASN A 685 22.80 -46.30 -8.83
CA ASN A 685 22.26 -47.23 -7.83
C ASN A 685 22.61 -46.84 -6.39
N ASP A 686 23.81 -46.32 -6.16
CA ASP A 686 24.22 -45.85 -4.83
C ASP A 686 23.41 -44.63 -4.40
N ILE A 687 23.16 -43.68 -5.32
CA ILE A 687 22.34 -42.50 -5.04
C ILE A 687 20.87 -42.91 -4.82
N LEU A 688 20.35 -43.86 -5.59
CA LEU A 688 19.01 -44.40 -5.37
C LEU A 688 18.87 -45.07 -4.01
N GLU A 689 19.88 -45.80 -3.54
CA GLU A 689 19.90 -46.37 -2.20
C GLU A 689 19.95 -45.28 -1.12
N MET A 690 20.71 -44.19 -1.33
CA MET A 690 20.64 -43.02 -0.45
C MET A 690 19.23 -42.44 -0.39
N ILE A 691 18.57 -42.23 -1.54
CA ILE A 691 17.21 -41.70 -1.63
C ILE A 691 16.24 -42.61 -0.86
N LYS A 692 16.30 -43.92 -1.07
CA LYS A 692 15.48 -44.90 -0.34
C LYS A 692 15.68 -44.80 1.17
N LEU A 693 16.93 -44.79 1.64
CA LEU A 693 17.22 -44.65 3.06
C LEU A 693 16.75 -43.32 3.65
N VAL A 694 16.77 -42.23 2.89
CA VAL A 694 16.25 -40.93 3.33
C VAL A 694 14.73 -40.97 3.48
N LEU A 695 14.02 -41.59 2.53
CA LEU A 695 12.56 -41.71 2.54
C LEU A 695 12.10 -42.65 3.68
N GLU A 696 12.68 -43.84 3.77
CA GLU A 696 12.34 -44.85 4.78
C GLU A 696 12.86 -44.51 6.18
N GLY A 697 13.93 -43.72 6.28
CA GLY A 697 14.62 -43.40 7.52
C GLY A 697 14.25 -42.04 8.11
N ASN A 698 13.08 -41.48 7.75
CA ASN A 698 12.61 -40.22 8.34
C ASN A 698 11.86 -40.46 9.65
N ASN A 699 12.61 -40.78 10.71
CA ASN A 699 12.09 -40.93 12.05
C ASN A 699 12.13 -39.60 12.83
N PHE A 700 11.11 -39.32 13.62
CA PHE A 700 11.01 -38.08 14.40
C PHE A 700 10.34 -38.31 15.75
N LYS A 701 10.58 -37.37 16.67
CA LYS A 701 9.91 -37.33 17.98
C LYS A 701 8.86 -36.23 18.02
N LEU A 702 7.72 -36.58 18.63
CA LEU A 702 6.71 -35.64 19.10
C LEU A 702 6.55 -35.86 20.61
N ILE A 703 6.99 -34.86 21.40
CA ILE A 703 7.16 -35.01 22.86
C ILE A 703 8.09 -36.20 23.14
N ASP A 704 7.58 -37.27 23.75
CA ASP A 704 8.32 -38.48 24.13
C ASP A 704 7.98 -39.71 23.29
N ARG A 705 7.10 -39.56 22.29
CA ARG A 705 6.73 -40.64 21.36
C ARG A 705 7.54 -40.57 20.06
N ASP A 706 7.87 -41.74 19.54
CA ASP A 706 8.66 -41.92 18.33
C ASP A 706 7.74 -42.27 17.14
N PHE A 707 7.94 -41.59 16.01
CA PHE A 707 7.15 -41.75 14.80
C PHE A 707 8.04 -41.97 13.58
N LEU A 708 7.47 -42.61 12.55
CA LEU A 708 8.08 -42.82 11.25
C LEU A 708 7.16 -42.31 10.14
N GLN A 709 7.75 -41.66 9.14
CA GLN A 709 7.01 -41.33 7.92
C GLN A 709 6.93 -42.56 7.00
N ASN A 710 5.71 -42.93 6.59
CA ASN A 710 5.40 -44.08 5.76
C ASN A 710 5.33 -43.75 4.27
N GLU A 711 4.93 -42.52 3.92
CA GLU A 711 4.77 -42.10 2.52
C GLU A 711 5.28 -40.69 2.24
N GLY A 712 5.53 -40.42 0.95
CA GLY A 712 6.05 -39.15 0.50
C GLY A 712 7.45 -38.84 1.03
N VAL A 713 7.80 -37.57 0.98
CA VAL A 713 9.07 -37.03 1.47
C VAL A 713 8.83 -35.98 2.56
N ALA A 714 9.72 -35.91 3.54
CA ALA A 714 9.56 -35.03 4.69
C ALA A 714 9.71 -33.55 4.31
N ILE A 715 8.76 -32.70 4.72
CA ILE A 715 8.89 -31.25 4.68
C ILE A 715 9.98 -30.86 5.69
N GLY A 716 11.14 -30.41 5.18
CA GLY A 716 12.33 -30.11 6.01
C GLY A 716 13.51 -31.07 5.80
N SER A 717 13.33 -32.15 5.05
CA SER A 717 14.45 -32.94 4.52
C SER A 717 15.20 -32.14 3.44
N LYS A 718 16.53 -32.26 3.41
CA LYS A 718 17.35 -31.67 2.33
C LYS A 718 17.01 -32.23 0.96
N LEU A 719 16.53 -33.48 0.89
CA LEU A 719 16.11 -34.14 -0.35
C LEU A 719 14.72 -33.67 -0.84
N GLY A 720 13.94 -33.02 0.03
CA GLY A 720 12.52 -32.82 -0.19
C GLY A 720 12.22 -32.07 -1.48
N LYS A 721 12.96 -30.98 -1.75
CA LYS A 721 12.69 -30.07 -2.85
C LYS A 721 12.95 -30.74 -4.20
N ASN A 722 14.16 -31.26 -4.45
CA ASN A 722 14.44 -31.84 -5.76
C ASN A 722 13.77 -33.19 -5.96
N PHE A 723 13.48 -33.96 -4.90
CA PHE A 723 12.63 -35.14 -5.03
C PHE A 723 11.23 -34.77 -5.55
N ALA A 724 10.58 -33.78 -4.94
CA ALA A 724 9.27 -33.30 -5.37
C ALA A 724 9.30 -32.72 -6.79
N CYS A 725 10.27 -31.85 -7.09
CA CYS A 725 10.41 -31.28 -8.43
C CYS A 725 10.72 -32.33 -9.51
N THR A 726 11.50 -33.36 -9.18
CA THR A 726 11.83 -34.45 -10.11
C THR A 726 10.62 -35.30 -10.43
N TYR A 727 9.82 -35.65 -9.42
CA TYR A 727 8.54 -36.32 -9.62
C TYR A 727 7.59 -35.45 -10.45
N MET A 728 7.42 -34.18 -10.07
CA MET A 728 6.51 -33.27 -10.77
C MET A 728 6.94 -33.00 -12.21
N ARG A 729 8.22 -33.13 -12.57
CA ARG A 729 8.66 -33.07 -13.97
C ARG A 729 8.13 -34.24 -14.80
N GLN A 730 8.01 -35.44 -14.23
CA GLN A 730 7.37 -36.57 -14.93
C GLN A 730 5.86 -36.39 -15.01
N TRP A 731 5.25 -35.84 -13.97
CA TRP A 731 3.84 -35.45 -13.97
C TRP A 731 3.55 -34.39 -15.04
N ASP A 732 4.40 -33.35 -15.18
CA ASP A 732 4.29 -32.33 -16.22
C ASP A 732 4.35 -32.96 -17.64
N LYS A 733 5.22 -33.96 -17.85
CA LYS A 733 5.27 -34.71 -19.12
C LYS A 733 4.02 -35.56 -19.36
N ALA A 734 3.40 -36.09 -18.32
CA ALA A 734 2.12 -36.79 -18.46
C ALA A 734 1.00 -35.79 -18.80
N LEU A 735 1.03 -34.60 -18.20
CA LEU A 735 0.12 -33.49 -18.50
C LEU A 735 0.27 -33.01 -19.96
N GLU A 736 1.48 -33.07 -20.51
CA GLU A 736 1.76 -32.84 -21.94
C GLU A 736 1.05 -33.84 -22.88
N LYS A 737 0.42 -34.91 -22.39
CA LYS A 737 -0.38 -35.82 -23.23
C LYS A 737 -1.81 -35.34 -23.51
N PHE A 738 -2.32 -34.36 -22.76
CA PHE A 738 -3.63 -33.77 -23.07
C PHE A 738 -3.60 -33.14 -24.47
N LYS A 739 -4.69 -33.20 -25.25
CA LYS A 739 -4.62 -32.76 -26.66
C LYS A 739 -4.34 -31.26 -26.77
N GLU A 740 -5.08 -30.44 -26.03
CA GLU A 740 -4.93 -29.00 -26.02
C GLU A 740 -3.78 -28.59 -25.07
N LYS A 741 -3.07 -27.52 -25.42
CA LYS A 741 -1.91 -27.04 -24.65
C LYS A 741 -2.09 -25.59 -24.23
N PRO A 742 -1.69 -25.24 -23.00
CA PRO A 742 -1.60 -23.83 -22.63
C PRO A 742 -0.53 -23.14 -23.50
N LEU A 743 -0.79 -21.89 -23.88
CA LEU A 743 0.15 -21.03 -24.60
C LEU A 743 1.44 -20.82 -23.78
N PHE A 744 1.29 -20.76 -22.47
CA PHE A 744 2.38 -20.65 -21.51
C PHE A 744 2.05 -21.50 -20.29
N TYR A 745 3.03 -22.26 -19.80
CA TYR A 745 2.91 -23.01 -18.55
C TYR A 745 4.25 -23.05 -17.83
N LYS A 746 4.24 -22.69 -16.55
CA LYS A 746 5.40 -22.73 -15.65
C LYS A 746 4.92 -23.04 -14.23
N ARG A 747 5.80 -23.63 -13.42
CA ARG A 747 5.51 -24.05 -12.06
C ARG A 747 6.66 -23.71 -11.12
N PHE A 748 6.33 -23.13 -9.98
CA PHE A 748 7.22 -22.94 -8.85
C PHE A 748 6.88 -24.00 -7.79
N ILE A 749 7.53 -25.16 -7.87
CA ILE A 749 7.31 -26.30 -6.97
C ILE A 749 5.83 -26.77 -6.97
N ASP A 750 4.99 -26.32 -6.05
CA ASP A 750 3.57 -26.64 -5.93
C ASP A 750 2.66 -25.67 -6.70
N ASP A 751 3.10 -24.43 -6.91
CA ASP A 751 2.31 -23.39 -7.58
C ASP A 751 2.47 -23.44 -9.11
N GLY A 752 1.41 -23.80 -9.83
CA GLY A 752 1.33 -23.78 -11.29
C GLY A 752 0.70 -22.50 -11.83
N PHE A 753 1.22 -21.96 -12.93
CA PHE A 753 0.65 -20.85 -13.68
C PHE A 753 0.59 -21.17 -15.17
N GLY A 754 -0.51 -20.80 -15.83
CA GLY A 754 -0.58 -20.87 -17.28
C GLY A 754 -1.55 -19.90 -17.95
N ILE A 755 -1.36 -19.76 -19.27
CA ILE A 755 -2.20 -18.98 -20.17
C ILE A 755 -2.94 -19.97 -21.08
N TRP A 756 -4.26 -20.03 -20.95
CA TRP A 756 -5.11 -20.98 -21.66
C TRP A 756 -5.91 -20.29 -22.78
N THR A 757 -5.93 -20.89 -23.97
CA THR A 757 -6.54 -20.28 -25.17
C THR A 757 -7.70 -21.10 -25.76
N HIS A 758 -8.16 -22.14 -25.05
CA HIS A 758 -9.13 -23.11 -25.60
C HIS A 758 -10.49 -23.07 -24.90
N GLY A 759 -10.79 -21.97 -24.18
CA GLY A 759 -12.05 -21.78 -23.46
C GLY A 759 -12.13 -22.51 -22.12
N GLU A 760 -13.12 -22.15 -21.31
CA GLU A 760 -13.26 -22.59 -19.91
C GLU A 760 -13.60 -24.08 -19.78
N GLN A 761 -14.48 -24.61 -20.63
CA GLN A 761 -14.84 -26.02 -20.60
C GLN A 761 -13.63 -26.93 -20.81
N LYS A 762 -12.77 -26.60 -21.79
CA LYS A 762 -11.53 -27.35 -22.04
C LYS A 762 -10.49 -27.15 -20.94
N LEU A 763 -10.49 -26.00 -20.26
CA LEU A 763 -9.66 -25.82 -19.08
C LEU A 763 -10.12 -26.77 -17.95
N LYS A 764 -11.43 -26.91 -17.73
CA LYS A 764 -11.96 -27.87 -16.75
C LYS A 764 -11.56 -29.30 -17.10
N GLU A 765 -11.75 -29.74 -18.35
CA GLU A 765 -11.30 -31.05 -18.81
C GLU A 765 -9.79 -31.25 -18.64
N PHE A 766 -8.98 -30.21 -18.89
CA PHE A 766 -7.54 -30.24 -18.66
C PHE A 766 -7.19 -30.44 -17.18
N MET A 767 -7.91 -29.78 -16.27
CA MET A 767 -7.73 -29.95 -14.83
C MET A 767 -8.22 -31.30 -14.32
N ASP A 768 -9.33 -31.81 -14.85
CA ASP A 768 -9.83 -33.15 -14.56
C ASP A 768 -8.81 -34.21 -15.02
N PHE A 769 -8.23 -34.02 -16.22
CA PHE A 769 -7.13 -34.86 -16.70
C PHE A 769 -5.91 -34.77 -15.79
N ALA A 770 -5.50 -33.57 -15.38
CA ALA A 770 -4.39 -33.36 -14.45
C ALA A 770 -4.58 -34.15 -13.13
N ASN A 771 -5.81 -34.14 -12.60
CA ASN A 771 -6.22 -34.89 -11.40
C ASN A 771 -6.38 -36.40 -11.62
N SER A 772 -6.44 -36.86 -12.87
CA SER A 772 -6.50 -38.29 -13.25
C SER A 772 -5.12 -38.93 -13.44
N ILE A 773 -4.04 -38.14 -13.56
CA ILE A 773 -2.69 -38.66 -13.79
C ILE A 773 -2.22 -39.55 -12.64
N ASN A 774 -2.60 -39.20 -11.40
CA ASN A 774 -2.29 -39.99 -10.21
C ASN A 774 -3.37 -39.78 -9.14
N ASP A 775 -3.75 -40.84 -8.43
CA ASP A 775 -4.82 -40.79 -7.43
C ASP A 775 -4.45 -39.97 -6.19
N LYS A 776 -3.16 -39.93 -5.81
CA LYS A 776 -2.68 -39.20 -4.63
C LYS A 776 -2.31 -37.74 -4.92
N ILE A 777 -1.99 -37.40 -6.18
CA ILE A 777 -1.62 -36.03 -6.56
C ILE A 777 -2.84 -35.30 -7.09
N LYS A 778 -3.32 -34.33 -6.30
CA LYS A 778 -4.44 -33.47 -6.67
C LYS A 778 -3.99 -32.03 -6.87
N VAL A 779 -4.53 -31.40 -7.89
CA VAL A 779 -4.38 -29.98 -8.21
C VAL A 779 -5.71 -29.29 -8.05
N GLU A 780 -5.68 -28.17 -7.33
CA GLU A 780 -6.83 -27.29 -7.15
C GLU A 780 -6.56 -26.00 -7.91
N LEU A 781 -7.45 -25.63 -8.83
CA LEU A 781 -7.37 -24.31 -9.43
C LEU A 781 -7.39 -23.27 -8.31
N SER A 782 -6.47 -22.33 -8.37
CA SER A 782 -6.51 -21.09 -7.59
C SER A 782 -7.59 -20.18 -8.17
N ASN A 783 -8.77 -20.74 -8.39
CA ASN A 783 -9.94 -19.95 -8.58
C ASN A 783 -10.15 -19.26 -7.25
N LYS A 784 -10.00 -17.94 -7.24
CA LYS A 784 -10.92 -17.13 -6.47
C LYS A 784 -12.31 -17.38 -7.10
N THR A 785 -12.88 -18.57 -6.95
CA THR A 785 -14.31 -18.78 -7.08
C THR A 785 -14.88 -18.39 -5.73
N CYS A 786 -15.91 -17.55 -5.77
CA CYS A 786 -16.77 -17.28 -4.64
C CYS A 786 -17.20 -18.64 -4.03
N LYS A 787 -17.09 -18.77 -2.70
CA LYS A 787 -17.45 -20.01 -2.00
C LYS A 787 -18.93 -20.34 -2.25
N GLU A 788 -19.35 -21.60 -2.08
CA GLU A 788 -20.77 -22.01 -2.24
C GLU A 788 -21.74 -21.30 -1.27
N GLU A 789 -21.21 -20.54 -0.30
CA GLU A 789 -21.95 -19.67 0.63
C GLU A 789 -21.24 -18.31 0.72
N CYS A 790 -21.57 -17.40 -0.19
CA CYS A 790 -20.81 -16.18 -0.37
C CYS A 790 -21.74 -15.00 -0.19
N GLU A 791 -21.72 -14.44 1.03
CA GLU A 791 -22.59 -13.34 1.49
C GLU A 791 -22.67 -12.14 0.54
N VAL A 792 -21.70 -11.98 -0.37
CA VAL A 792 -21.67 -10.91 -1.37
C VAL A 792 -22.38 -11.29 -2.67
N CYS A 793 -22.28 -12.55 -3.10
CA CYS A 793 -23.05 -13.02 -4.26
C CYS A 793 -24.52 -13.21 -3.92
N ASP A 794 -24.85 -13.54 -2.67
CA ASP A 794 -26.24 -13.67 -2.22
C ASP A 794 -27.01 -12.34 -2.27
N ILE A 795 -26.30 -11.23 -2.12
CA ILE A 795 -26.87 -9.88 -2.16
C ILE A 795 -26.62 -9.16 -3.48
N GLU A 796 -26.03 -9.84 -4.47
CA GLU A 796 -25.77 -9.26 -5.80
C GLU A 796 -27.07 -9.22 -6.61
N ARG A 797 -27.40 -8.03 -7.14
CA ARG A 797 -28.53 -7.82 -8.04
C ARG A 797 -28.08 -7.96 -9.49
N HIS A 798 -29.02 -8.40 -10.32
CA HIS A 798 -28.83 -8.59 -11.75
C HIS A 798 -29.91 -7.83 -12.53
N GLU A 799 -29.99 -6.52 -12.31
CA GLU A 799 -30.95 -5.68 -13.01
C GLU A 799 -30.35 -5.14 -14.31
N GLU A 800 -31.09 -5.26 -15.42
CA GLU A 800 -30.73 -4.63 -16.69
C GLU A 800 -30.96 -3.12 -16.67
N LYS A 801 -31.80 -2.67 -15.74
CA LYS A 801 -32.18 -1.27 -15.56
C LYS A 801 -32.16 -0.91 -14.10
N ILE A 802 -31.47 0.16 -13.74
CA ILE A 802 -31.45 0.69 -12.38
C ILE A 802 -32.22 2.02 -12.34
N ILE A 803 -32.83 2.31 -11.20
CA ILE A 803 -33.52 3.57 -10.95
C ILE A 803 -32.72 4.36 -9.90
N LEU A 804 -32.28 5.57 -10.26
CA LEU A 804 -31.56 6.48 -9.36
C LEU A 804 -32.33 7.80 -9.30
N GLY A 805 -33.11 8.00 -8.24
CA GLY A 805 -34.10 9.07 -8.17
C GLY A 805 -35.21 8.85 -9.20
N ASP A 806 -35.60 9.88 -9.95
CA ASP A 806 -36.73 9.80 -10.90
C ASP A 806 -36.34 9.26 -12.30
N LYS A 807 -35.14 8.67 -12.44
CA LYS A 807 -34.54 8.37 -13.74
C LYS A 807 -34.00 6.96 -13.83
N THR A 808 -34.27 6.33 -14.98
CA THR A 808 -33.92 4.94 -15.28
C THR A 808 -32.69 4.86 -16.17
N PHE A 809 -31.69 4.10 -15.75
CA PHE A 809 -30.47 3.84 -16.51
C PHE A 809 -30.45 2.40 -17.02
N ASN A 810 -30.19 2.22 -18.32
CA ASN A 810 -29.97 0.89 -18.90
C ASN A 810 -28.49 0.50 -18.78
N LEU A 811 -28.19 -0.61 -18.10
CA LEU A 811 -26.83 -1.11 -17.97
C LEU A 811 -26.40 -1.77 -19.28
N LYS A 812 -25.28 -1.31 -19.85
CA LYS A 812 -24.83 -1.70 -21.21
C LYS A 812 -24.40 -3.17 -21.33
N LYS A 813 -24.19 -3.89 -20.21
CA LYS A 813 -23.85 -5.31 -20.13
C LYS A 813 -24.30 -5.88 -18.78
N ASN A 814 -24.80 -7.11 -18.76
CA ASN A 814 -25.13 -7.83 -17.53
C ASN A 814 -23.83 -8.35 -16.87
N ILE A 815 -23.11 -7.45 -16.21
CA ILE A 815 -21.82 -7.70 -15.57
C ILE A 815 -22.09 -8.18 -14.14
N HIS A 816 -21.65 -9.39 -13.80
CA HIS A 816 -21.86 -9.98 -12.49
C HIS A 816 -20.65 -10.78 -12.02
N GLY A 817 -20.48 -10.88 -10.69
CA GLY A 817 -19.51 -11.72 -10.03
C GLY A 817 -18.70 -10.97 -8.97
N CYS A 818 -18.72 -11.48 -7.74
CA CYS A 818 -18.03 -10.84 -6.62
C CYS A 818 -16.50 -10.78 -6.74
N GLN A 819 -15.90 -11.49 -7.70
CA GLN A 819 -14.44 -11.55 -7.88
C GLN A 819 -13.94 -10.54 -8.92
N LEU A 820 -14.88 -9.82 -9.54
CA LEU A 820 -14.57 -8.75 -10.46
C LEU A 820 -13.85 -7.60 -9.74
N VAL A 821 -12.88 -7.01 -10.43
CA VAL A 821 -12.08 -5.84 -10.03
C VAL A 821 -12.32 -4.71 -11.04
N ASN A 822 -11.91 -3.49 -10.68
CA ASN A 822 -12.05 -2.29 -11.52
C ASN A 822 -13.51 -2.01 -11.88
N LEU A 823 -14.34 -1.95 -10.84
CA LEU A 823 -15.78 -1.81 -10.94
C LEU A 823 -16.25 -0.50 -10.32
N ILE A 824 -17.30 0.06 -10.89
CA ILE A 824 -18.25 0.95 -10.21
C ILE A 824 -19.44 0.10 -9.79
N TYR A 825 -19.78 0.13 -8.50
CA TYR A 825 -20.88 -0.63 -7.90
C TYR A 825 -21.78 0.31 -7.08
N GLY A 826 -23.07 -0.03 -7.00
CA GLY A 826 -24.04 0.65 -6.16
C GLY A 826 -24.52 -0.26 -5.03
N LEU A 827 -24.66 0.27 -3.82
CA LEU A 827 -25.34 -0.38 -2.71
C LEU A 827 -26.77 0.15 -2.66
N HIS A 828 -27.71 -0.77 -2.71
CA HIS A 828 -29.14 -0.52 -2.66
C HIS A 828 -29.68 -0.98 -1.30
N CYS A 829 -30.56 -0.17 -0.72
CA CYS A 829 -31.28 -0.53 0.49
C CYS A 829 -32.69 -1.00 0.09
N GLU A 830 -33.03 -2.25 0.41
CA GLU A 830 -34.33 -2.83 0.06
C GLU A 830 -35.50 -2.18 0.79
N LYS A 831 -35.31 -1.73 2.04
CA LYS A 831 -36.34 -1.01 2.80
C LYS A 831 -36.62 0.38 2.24
N CYS A 832 -35.57 1.10 1.89
CA CYS A 832 -35.66 2.45 1.34
C CYS A 832 -35.96 2.49 -0.16
N ASN A 833 -35.84 1.34 -0.83
CA ASN A 833 -36.01 1.15 -2.27
C ASN A 833 -35.23 2.16 -3.14
N HIS A 834 -34.00 2.49 -2.74
CA HIS A 834 -33.10 3.31 -3.54
C HIS A 834 -31.63 2.99 -3.23
N TYR A 835 -30.74 3.44 -4.14
CA TYR A 835 -29.30 3.34 -3.95
C TYR A 835 -28.81 4.35 -2.91
N VAL A 836 -28.22 3.83 -1.84
CA VAL A 836 -27.72 4.62 -0.71
C VAL A 836 -26.25 4.96 -0.85
N TYR A 837 -25.52 4.25 -1.71
CA TYR A 837 -24.11 4.46 -1.96
C TYR A 837 -23.70 4.03 -3.37
N VAL A 838 -22.79 4.77 -4.00
CA VAL A 838 -22.11 4.36 -5.23
C VAL A 838 -20.61 4.49 -5.00
N GLY A 839 -19.88 3.42 -5.25
CA GLY A 839 -18.45 3.32 -5.01
C GLY A 839 -17.69 2.73 -6.19
N GLU A 840 -16.38 2.89 -6.14
CA GLU A 840 -15.43 2.28 -7.08
C GLU A 840 -14.48 1.35 -6.33
N THR A 841 -14.04 0.27 -6.96
CA THR A 841 -13.06 -0.66 -6.39
C THR A 841 -12.06 -1.18 -7.42
N GLU A 842 -10.77 -1.10 -7.07
CA GLU A 842 -9.66 -1.82 -7.74
C GLU A 842 -9.46 -3.22 -7.13
N ARG A 843 -9.95 -3.43 -5.91
CA ARG A 843 -10.02 -4.73 -5.25
C ARG A 843 -11.22 -5.52 -5.74
N SER A 844 -11.30 -6.80 -5.41
CA SER A 844 -12.47 -7.59 -5.77
C SER A 844 -13.73 -7.00 -5.11
N LEU A 845 -14.86 -7.05 -5.80
CA LEU A 845 -16.14 -6.62 -5.25
C LEU A 845 -16.41 -7.29 -3.89
N ASN A 846 -16.04 -8.57 -3.73
CA ASN A 846 -16.17 -9.34 -2.50
C ASN A 846 -15.44 -8.70 -1.33
N GLU A 847 -14.17 -8.36 -1.51
CA GLU A 847 -13.36 -7.70 -0.48
C GLU A 847 -13.98 -6.35 -0.11
N ARG A 848 -14.44 -5.60 -1.11
CA ARG A 848 -14.99 -4.27 -0.88
C ARG A 848 -16.32 -4.28 -0.14
N ILE A 849 -17.21 -5.22 -0.46
CA ILE A 849 -18.50 -5.35 0.24
C ILE A 849 -18.29 -5.83 1.67
N LYS A 850 -17.33 -6.74 1.90
CA LYS A 850 -16.96 -7.17 3.26
C LYS A 850 -16.43 -6.03 4.13
N GLU A 851 -15.71 -5.09 3.55
CA GLU A 851 -15.28 -3.85 4.24
C GLU A 851 -16.50 -3.04 4.70
N HIS A 852 -17.47 -2.80 3.81
CA HIS A 852 -18.70 -2.09 4.15
C HIS A 852 -19.53 -2.82 5.22
N LEU A 853 -19.69 -4.13 5.10
CA LEU A 853 -20.36 -4.96 6.11
C LEU A 853 -19.61 -4.92 7.45
N ALA A 854 -18.27 -4.85 7.43
CA ALA A 854 -17.49 -4.68 8.64
C ALA A 854 -17.67 -3.29 9.25
N ASP A 855 -17.80 -2.24 8.43
CA ASP A 855 -18.04 -0.89 8.90
C ASP A 855 -19.41 -0.77 9.60
N ILE A 856 -20.46 -1.42 9.07
CA ILE A 856 -21.77 -1.55 9.72
C ILE A 856 -21.62 -2.28 11.08
N ARG A 857 -20.99 -3.47 11.09
CA ARG A 857 -20.82 -4.29 12.31
C ARG A 857 -20.09 -3.61 13.45
N HIS A 858 -19.15 -2.72 13.14
CA HIS A 858 -18.33 -2.03 14.15
C HIS A 858 -18.76 -0.57 14.36
N ASP A 859 -19.92 -0.18 13.84
CA ASP A 859 -20.46 1.19 13.93
C ASP A 859 -19.43 2.27 13.57
N ARG A 860 -18.68 2.01 12.48
CA ARG A 860 -17.66 2.93 12.02
C ARG A 860 -18.31 4.07 11.27
N ASP A 861 -17.84 5.28 11.52
CA ASP A 861 -18.38 6.46 10.87
C ASP A 861 -18.06 6.49 9.36
N THR A 862 -19.00 5.93 8.60
CA THR A 862 -19.02 5.80 7.15
C THR A 862 -20.48 5.97 6.69
N ALA A 863 -20.70 6.51 5.49
CA ALA A 863 -22.06 6.74 4.99
C ALA A 863 -22.92 5.47 4.90
N VAL A 864 -22.29 4.31 4.71
CA VAL A 864 -22.97 3.02 4.66
C VAL A 864 -23.38 2.57 6.06
N ALA A 865 -22.47 2.60 7.04
CA ALA A 865 -22.80 2.27 8.43
C ALA A 865 -23.82 3.23 9.04
N GLU A 866 -23.69 4.54 8.81
CA GLU A 866 -24.65 5.55 9.28
C GLU A 866 -26.08 5.33 8.75
N HIS A 867 -26.24 4.70 7.58
CA HIS A 867 -27.55 4.36 7.03
C HIS A 867 -28.08 3.06 7.63
N PHE A 868 -27.27 1.98 7.59
CA PHE A 868 -27.72 0.64 7.97
C PHE A 868 -27.72 0.38 9.50
N ASN A 869 -27.22 1.31 10.32
CA ASN A 869 -27.32 1.28 11.78
C ASN A 869 -28.47 2.16 12.34
N GLN A 870 -29.34 2.71 11.48
CA GLN A 870 -30.54 3.44 11.93
C GLN A 870 -31.58 2.47 12.51
N GLU A 871 -32.47 2.95 13.39
CA GLU A 871 -33.43 2.10 14.14
C GLU A 871 -34.30 1.18 13.26
N ASP A 872 -34.58 1.59 12.01
CA ASP A 872 -35.41 0.81 11.06
C ASP A 872 -34.61 0.04 10.00
N HIS A 873 -33.27 0.05 10.04
CA HIS A 873 -32.40 -0.58 9.04
C HIS A 873 -31.44 -1.58 9.67
N CYS A 874 -31.05 -2.60 8.90
CA CYS A 874 -30.02 -3.54 9.29
C CYS A 874 -29.19 -3.99 8.09
N LYS A 875 -28.09 -4.70 8.36
CA LYS A 875 -27.18 -5.19 7.30
C LYS A 875 -27.86 -6.15 6.32
N GLU A 876 -28.96 -6.79 6.70
CA GLU A 876 -29.72 -7.71 5.85
C GLU A 876 -30.49 -6.97 4.75
N ASP A 877 -30.71 -5.66 4.89
CA ASP A 877 -31.45 -4.83 3.91
C ASP A 877 -30.56 -4.39 2.72
N ILE A 878 -29.29 -4.80 2.69
CA ILE A 878 -28.31 -4.35 1.70
C ILE A 878 -28.25 -5.28 0.49
N THR A 879 -28.25 -4.68 -0.69
CA THR A 879 -27.98 -5.36 -1.95
C THR A 879 -26.95 -4.59 -2.77
N VAL A 880 -26.22 -5.26 -3.66
CA VAL A 880 -25.16 -4.66 -4.49
C VAL A 880 -25.43 -4.88 -5.97
N GLN A 881 -25.31 -3.83 -6.79
CA GLN A 881 -25.40 -3.93 -8.25
C GLN A 881 -24.10 -3.41 -8.86
N VAL A 882 -23.51 -4.19 -9.77
CA VAL A 882 -22.40 -3.70 -10.60
C VAL A 882 -22.98 -2.75 -11.66
N LEU A 883 -22.50 -1.51 -11.68
CA LEU A 883 -22.99 -0.46 -12.56
C LEU A 883 -22.11 -0.33 -13.82
N LEU A 884 -20.79 -0.48 -13.65
CA LEU A 884 -19.84 -0.37 -14.74
C LEU A 884 -18.58 -1.19 -14.44
N LYS A 885 -18.00 -1.80 -15.46
CA LYS A 885 -16.62 -2.34 -15.44
C LYS A 885 -15.78 -1.53 -16.41
N PHE A 886 -14.61 -1.08 -15.96
CA PHE A 886 -13.67 -0.37 -16.82
C PHE A 886 -12.39 -1.18 -16.98
N ASP A 887 -11.91 -1.25 -18.22
CA ASP A 887 -10.58 -1.77 -18.52
C ASP A 887 -9.60 -0.60 -18.35
N HIS A 888 -8.52 -0.77 -17.59
CA HIS A 888 -7.46 0.24 -17.57
C HIS A 888 -6.96 0.45 -19.00
N LEU A 889 -7.03 1.69 -19.48
CA LEU A 889 -6.25 2.13 -20.64
C LEU A 889 -4.78 1.90 -20.28
N GLY A 890 -4.16 0.94 -20.97
CA GLY A 890 -2.74 0.61 -20.85
C GLY A 890 -1.82 1.73 -21.30
#